data_AF-A0A8T1YJJ5-F1
#
_entry.id   AF-A0A8T1YJJ5-F1
#
_cell.length_a   1.000
_cell.length_b   1.000
_cell.length_c   1.000
_cell.angle_alpha   90.00
_cell.angle_beta   90.00
_cell.angle_gamma   90.00
#
_symmetry.space_group_name_H-M   'P 1'
#
loop_
_entity.id
_entity.type
_entity.pdbx_description
1 polymer ?
#
loop_
_entity_poly.entity_id
_entity_poly.type
_entity_poly.pdbx_seq_one_letter_code
_entity_poly.pdbx_strand_id
1 'polypeptide(L)'
;MGKQKQQVISRFFAPKPKSPTQEPNPVPESSTPPPKISATVSFSPSKRKLLSDHLSAASPKKPKLSPPHTQNPVPDPNLHQRFLQRFLEPSPEESVPETSSSSSRKYTPLEQQVVELKSKYPDVVLMVEVGYRYRFFGEDAEIAARVLGIYAHMDHSFMTASVPTFRLNFHVRRLVNAGYKIGVVKQTETAAIKSHGANRSGPFFRGLSALYTKATLEAAEDISGGCGGEEGFGAQSNFLVCVVDERVNTDTLGCGIEMSFDVRVGVVGVEISTGEVVYGEFNDNFMRSGLEAVILSLSPAELLLGQPLSQKTEKFLLAHAGPTSNIRVERASLDRFGNGNAVDEVISLCEKINASNLEDDKEIKVEAAEEGMSCLTVHTIMNMPHLTVQALALIFCHLKQFGFERILYQGASFRSLSSSTEMTLSANTLQQLEVVRNNSDGSESGSLFHNMNHTLTVYGSRLLRHWVTHPLCNRNLISARLDAVSEIAACMGSHSSSQNSDELVEDGSERTIVSPEFYLVLSSVLTALSRSSDIQRGITRIFHRTAKATEFIAVMEAILLAGKQFQRLGIKQDCEMRSMQSATVQSSLLKKLIFVVSSPAVVDNAAKLLSALNKEGAVRGDLLDILVTSSDQFPELADARQAVLVIKEKLDSSISSFRKKLAIRNLEFLQVSGITHLIELPVDAKVPMNWVKVNSTKKTIRYHPPEIVAGLDELALATEHLAIVNRASWDSFLESFSRYYTDFKAAVQALAALDCLHSLATLSRNKKYACPVFVDDCEPVEINIQSGRHPVCTCFHFLFSFFLCLFKMEMYRSFCFQRYWRLYYKITLSQTTQVCMQKGNIAKLSPDLTWEERAVISVKLL
;
A
#
# COMPACT_ATOMS: atom_id res chain seq x y z
N MET A 1 33.54 -3.03 -5.30
CA MET A 1 32.41 -3.63 -6.04
C MET A 1 32.81 -5.03 -6.51
N GLY A 2 31.97 -6.05 -6.28
CA GLY A 2 32.18 -7.40 -6.82
C GLY A 2 30.82 -8.06 -7.05
N LYS A 3 30.51 -8.43 -8.31
CA LYS A 3 29.20 -9.02 -8.66
C LYS A 3 29.16 -10.50 -8.24
N GLN A 4 28.32 -10.85 -7.27
CA GLN A 4 27.99 -12.26 -7.00
C GLN A 4 27.24 -12.85 -8.20
N LYS A 5 27.73 -13.97 -8.75
CA LYS A 5 27.06 -14.71 -9.82
C LYS A 5 26.13 -15.76 -9.21
N GLN A 6 24.89 -15.80 -9.70
CA GLN A 6 23.95 -16.90 -9.47
C GLN A 6 24.59 -18.24 -9.88
N GLN A 7 24.46 -19.26 -9.04
CA GLN A 7 24.86 -20.63 -9.39
C GLN A 7 23.63 -21.41 -9.87
N VAL A 8 23.62 -21.79 -11.15
CA VAL A 8 22.65 -22.72 -11.72
C VAL A 8 23.26 -24.12 -11.78
N ILE A 9 22.55 -25.10 -11.21
CA ILE A 9 22.95 -26.51 -11.24
C ILE A 9 22.54 -27.14 -12.57
N SER A 10 23.49 -27.33 -13.48
CA SER A 10 23.41 -28.38 -14.51
C SER A 10 24.80 -28.76 -15.03
N ARG A 11 25.22 -30.02 -14.80
CA ARG A 11 26.45 -30.60 -15.37
C ARG A 11 26.33 -32.11 -15.54
N PHE A 12 25.81 -32.53 -16.69
CA PHE A 12 26.10 -33.83 -17.30
C PHE A 12 26.20 -33.62 -18.81
N PHE A 13 27.19 -34.26 -19.46
CA PHE A 13 27.65 -34.04 -20.84
C PHE A 13 28.30 -32.63 -21.06
N ALA A 14 29.42 -32.41 -21.76
CA ALA A 14 30.31 -33.24 -22.60
C ALA A 14 31.81 -32.79 -22.44
N PRO A 15 32.82 -33.29 -23.20
CA PRO A 15 34.25 -33.24 -22.83
C PRO A 15 35.05 -31.97 -23.26
N LYS A 16 36.25 -31.80 -22.65
CA LYS A 16 37.24 -30.71 -22.90
C LYS A 16 38.01 -30.87 -24.23
N PRO A 17 38.58 -29.78 -24.80
CA PRO A 17 40.05 -29.66 -24.77
C PRO A 17 40.67 -28.24 -24.66
N LYS A 18 41.88 -28.21 -24.08
CA LYS A 18 43.11 -27.37 -24.28
C LYS A 18 43.05 -25.84 -24.62
N SER A 19 43.90 -25.08 -23.90
CA SER A 19 44.43 -23.73 -24.24
C SER A 19 45.87 -23.85 -24.83
N PRO A 20 46.51 -22.77 -25.37
CA PRO A 20 47.33 -21.88 -24.49
C PRO A 20 47.59 -20.40 -24.94
N THR A 21 48.12 -19.61 -23.98
CA THR A 21 49.12 -18.47 -24.07
C THR A 21 48.85 -17.07 -24.70
N GLN A 22 49.02 -16.06 -23.81
CA GLN A 22 49.84 -14.81 -23.88
C GLN A 22 49.38 -13.47 -24.52
N GLU A 23 49.63 -12.40 -23.72
CA GLU A 23 49.63 -10.93 -23.94
C GLU A 23 51.00 -10.41 -24.50
N PRO A 24 51.26 -9.12 -24.86
CA PRO A 24 50.68 -7.84 -24.36
C PRO A 24 50.47 -6.63 -25.33
N ASN A 25 50.09 -5.48 -24.73
CA ASN A 25 49.81 -4.08 -25.20
C ASN A 25 50.90 -3.38 -26.08
N PRO A 26 50.74 -2.12 -26.65
CA PRO A 26 49.77 -1.03 -26.38
C PRO A 26 49.21 -0.22 -27.62
N VAL A 27 48.58 0.95 -27.36
CA VAL A 27 47.84 1.89 -28.27
C VAL A 27 48.78 2.88 -29.04
N PRO A 28 48.37 3.49 -30.19
CA PRO A 28 47.86 4.88 -30.19
C PRO A 28 46.71 5.20 -31.21
N GLU A 29 46.29 6.47 -31.30
CA GLU A 29 45.01 7.00 -31.84
C GLU A 29 44.96 7.31 -33.36
N SER A 30 43.75 7.29 -33.98
CA SER A 30 43.16 8.40 -34.81
C SER A 30 41.92 8.04 -35.70
N SER A 31 41.01 9.02 -35.82
CA SER A 31 40.00 9.30 -36.89
C SER A 31 39.07 8.23 -37.53
N THR A 32 37.75 8.43 -37.34
CA THR A 32 36.54 8.27 -38.23
C THR A 32 36.60 7.55 -39.61
N PRO A 33 35.47 7.01 -40.18
CA PRO A 33 34.04 7.01 -39.75
C PRO A 33 33.38 5.58 -39.69
N PRO A 34 32.08 5.42 -39.29
CA PRO A 34 31.47 4.10 -39.13
C PRO A 34 30.73 3.57 -40.40
N PRO A 35 30.83 2.26 -40.72
CA PRO A 35 30.00 1.60 -41.71
C PRO A 35 28.70 1.01 -41.11
N LYS A 36 27.70 0.79 -41.98
CA LYS A 36 26.39 0.19 -41.66
C LYS A 36 26.49 -1.34 -41.59
N ILE A 37 25.76 -1.96 -40.67
CA ILE A 37 24.72 -3.01 -40.92
C ILE A 37 24.06 -3.38 -39.58
N SER A 38 22.75 -3.61 -39.60
CA SER A 38 21.90 -3.88 -38.42
C SER A 38 21.31 -5.28 -38.49
N ALA A 39 21.17 -5.94 -37.32
CA ALA A 39 20.43 -7.18 -37.18
C ALA A 39 19.86 -7.35 -35.74
N THR A 40 18.74 -6.69 -35.47
CA THR A 40 17.87 -7.03 -34.33
C THR A 40 16.46 -7.29 -34.85
N VAL A 41 15.96 -8.50 -34.58
CA VAL A 41 14.62 -8.93 -34.96
C VAL A 41 13.60 -8.40 -33.96
N SER A 42 12.56 -7.73 -34.45
CA SER A 42 11.38 -7.37 -33.68
C SER A 42 10.13 -7.96 -34.35
N PHE A 43 9.19 -8.46 -33.54
CA PHE A 43 7.86 -8.83 -33.99
C PHE A 43 6.83 -8.14 -33.09
N SER A 44 6.08 -7.21 -33.69
CA SER A 44 4.84 -6.67 -33.14
C SER A 44 3.69 -7.04 -34.08
N PRO A 45 2.52 -7.47 -33.56
CA PRO A 45 1.43 -7.96 -34.40
C PRO A 45 0.47 -6.84 -34.81
N SER A 46 0.10 -6.75 -36.09
CA SER A 46 -1.16 -6.11 -36.50
C SER A 46 -1.63 -6.49 -37.90
N LYS A 47 -2.88 -6.98 -37.94
CA LYS A 47 -3.87 -6.91 -39.04
C LYS A 47 -3.42 -7.25 -40.46
N ARG A 48 -3.93 -8.38 -40.97
CA ARG A 48 -4.76 -8.35 -42.18
C ARG A 48 -5.90 -9.36 -42.08
N LYS A 49 -7.10 -8.95 -42.48
CA LYS A 49 -8.34 -9.75 -42.55
C LYS A 49 -8.79 -9.80 -44.01
N LEU A 50 -9.63 -10.80 -44.36
CA LEU A 50 -10.25 -11.04 -45.66
C LEU A 50 -9.32 -11.63 -46.74
N LEU A 51 -9.58 -12.88 -47.13
CA LEU A 51 -10.42 -13.21 -48.30
C LEU A 51 -10.98 -14.63 -48.13
N SER A 52 -12.13 -14.90 -48.73
CA SER A 52 -12.83 -16.18 -48.67
C SER A 52 -13.08 -16.77 -50.06
N ASP A 53 -13.43 -18.05 -50.05
CA ASP A 53 -14.19 -18.81 -51.07
C ASP A 53 -13.48 -19.45 -52.27
N HIS A 54 -14.06 -20.62 -52.63
CA HIS A 54 -13.86 -21.49 -53.79
C HIS A 54 -12.54 -22.29 -53.91
N LEU A 55 -12.60 -23.59 -53.58
CA LEU A 55 -12.75 -24.66 -54.60
C LEU A 55 -12.95 -26.06 -53.94
N SER A 56 -13.47 -27.01 -54.72
CA SER A 56 -14.07 -28.27 -54.21
C SER A 56 -13.57 -29.54 -54.90
N ALA A 57 -13.57 -30.65 -54.13
CA ALA A 57 -13.73 -32.06 -54.53
C ALA A 57 -12.65 -32.80 -55.37
N ALA A 58 -12.15 -33.94 -54.83
CA ALA A 58 -12.21 -35.28 -55.45
C ALA A 58 -11.60 -36.39 -54.55
N SER A 59 -12.06 -37.65 -54.67
CA SER A 59 -11.54 -38.86 -53.97
C SER A 59 -11.76 -40.13 -54.82
N PRO A 60 -10.95 -41.21 -54.69
CA PRO A 60 -11.47 -42.50 -54.11
C PRO A 60 -10.41 -43.41 -53.41
N LYS A 61 -10.68 -44.10 -52.27
CA LYS A 61 -11.13 -45.52 -52.04
C LYS A 61 -10.15 -46.62 -52.57
N LYS A 62 -9.89 -47.81 -51.96
CA LYS A 62 -10.50 -48.74 -50.93
C LYS A 62 -9.43 -49.86 -50.63
N PRO A 63 -9.67 -51.03 -49.96
CA PRO A 63 -10.63 -51.51 -48.93
C PRO A 63 -9.90 -52.13 -47.67
N LYS A 64 -10.46 -52.90 -46.70
CA LYS A 64 -11.70 -52.96 -45.89
C LYS A 64 -11.81 -54.37 -45.24
N LEU A 65 -12.23 -54.46 -43.96
CA LEU A 65 -12.68 -55.62 -43.10
C LEU A 65 -12.15 -55.36 -41.66
N SER A 66 -12.71 -55.83 -40.52
CA SER A 66 -14.05 -56.37 -40.13
C SER A 66 -14.30 -56.19 -38.60
N PRO A 67 -15.55 -56.30 -38.05
CA PRO A 67 -15.94 -55.80 -36.70
C PRO A 67 -16.57 -56.93 -35.80
N PRO A 68 -17.54 -56.76 -34.84
CA PRO A 68 -18.17 -55.57 -34.17
C PRO A 68 -18.56 -55.68 -32.64
N HIS A 69 -18.89 -54.54 -31.98
CA HIS A 69 -20.02 -54.27 -31.02
C HIS A 69 -19.96 -52.78 -30.57
N THR A 70 -20.92 -51.84 -30.69
CA THR A 70 -22.30 -51.65 -30.13
C THR A 70 -22.37 -51.64 -28.60
N GLN A 71 -22.99 -50.67 -27.89
CA GLN A 71 -24.14 -49.78 -28.20
C GLN A 71 -24.02 -48.36 -27.55
N ASN A 72 -24.73 -47.35 -28.08
CA ASN A 72 -25.04 -46.07 -27.41
C ASN A 72 -26.57 -45.98 -27.17
N PRO A 73 -27.05 -45.44 -26.02
CA PRO A 73 -28.49 -45.36 -25.72
C PRO A 73 -29.20 -44.15 -26.38
N VAL A 74 -30.52 -44.27 -26.50
CA VAL A 74 -31.47 -43.29 -27.09
C VAL A 74 -31.74 -42.13 -26.10
N PRO A 75 -31.93 -40.88 -26.57
CA PRO A 75 -32.25 -39.75 -25.69
C PRO A 75 -33.66 -39.84 -25.06
N ASP A 76 -33.75 -39.65 -23.74
CA ASP A 76 -35.01 -39.61 -22.97
C ASP A 76 -35.77 -38.28 -23.23
N PRO A 77 -37.00 -38.31 -23.78
CA PRO A 77 -37.77 -37.11 -24.09
C PRO A 77 -38.20 -36.30 -22.85
N ASN A 78 -38.12 -36.87 -21.63
CA ASN A 78 -38.52 -36.18 -20.40
C ASN A 78 -37.41 -35.33 -19.76
N LEU A 79 -36.19 -35.33 -20.31
CA LEU A 79 -35.06 -34.61 -19.73
C LEU A 79 -35.29 -33.10 -19.69
N HIS A 80 -35.93 -32.54 -20.71
CA HIS A 80 -36.30 -31.12 -20.76
C HIS A 80 -37.44 -30.76 -19.79
N GLN A 81 -38.41 -31.65 -19.59
CA GLN A 81 -39.54 -31.42 -18.67
C GLN A 81 -39.09 -31.45 -17.20
N ARG A 82 -38.16 -32.35 -16.85
CA ARG A 82 -37.49 -32.38 -15.53
C ARG A 82 -36.63 -31.13 -15.30
N PHE A 83 -35.98 -30.59 -16.34
CA PHE A 83 -35.20 -29.35 -16.26
C PHE A 83 -36.09 -28.14 -15.94
N LEU A 84 -37.29 -28.06 -16.52
CA LEU A 84 -38.25 -26.98 -16.28
C LEU A 84 -38.93 -27.08 -14.89
N GLN A 85 -39.26 -28.27 -14.40
CA GLN A 85 -39.77 -28.44 -13.03
C GLN A 85 -38.77 -27.93 -11.98
N ARG A 86 -37.48 -28.20 -12.18
CA ARG A 86 -36.40 -27.79 -11.26
C ARG A 86 -36.13 -26.27 -11.22
N PHE A 87 -36.72 -25.51 -12.15
CA PHE A 87 -36.64 -24.05 -12.21
C PHE A 87 -37.82 -23.34 -11.52
N LEU A 88 -38.83 -24.09 -11.06
CA LEU A 88 -40.09 -23.57 -10.52
C LEU A 88 -40.37 -23.99 -9.07
N GLU A 89 -39.46 -24.74 -8.43
CA GLU A 89 -39.51 -25.01 -6.99
C GLU A 89 -38.90 -23.83 -6.21
N PRO A 90 -39.56 -23.30 -5.17
CA PRO A 90 -38.99 -22.28 -4.30
C PRO A 90 -37.84 -22.86 -3.47
N SER A 91 -36.74 -22.11 -3.33
CA SER A 91 -35.57 -22.53 -2.55
C SER A 91 -35.94 -22.91 -1.10
N PRO A 92 -35.52 -24.09 -0.60
CA PRO A 92 -35.45 -24.34 0.82
C PRO A 92 -34.35 -23.47 1.45
N GLU A 93 -34.57 -23.05 2.69
CA GLU A 93 -33.61 -22.29 3.49
C GLU A 93 -32.34 -23.13 3.78
N GLU A 94 -31.18 -22.46 3.90
CA GLU A 94 -29.88 -23.13 4.15
C GLU A 94 -29.80 -23.69 5.58
N SER A 95 -30.33 -24.90 5.78
CA SER A 95 -30.05 -25.69 6.98
C SER A 95 -28.61 -26.23 6.95
N VAL A 96 -27.90 -26.07 8.08
CA VAL A 96 -26.56 -26.60 8.37
C VAL A 96 -26.43 -28.06 7.88
N PRO A 97 -25.33 -28.45 7.20
CA PRO A 97 -25.20 -29.80 6.64
C PRO A 97 -25.08 -30.85 7.75
N GLU A 98 -26.15 -31.64 7.93
CA GLU A 98 -26.10 -32.85 8.75
C GLU A 98 -25.11 -33.87 8.17
N THR A 99 -24.38 -34.53 9.05
CA THR A 99 -23.25 -35.40 8.72
C THR A 99 -23.71 -36.74 8.16
N SER A 100 -23.84 -36.84 6.84
CA SER A 100 -24.01 -38.14 6.16
C SER A 100 -22.80 -39.04 6.44
N SER A 101 -23.07 -40.25 6.96
CA SER A 101 -22.06 -41.19 7.45
C SER A 101 -21.18 -41.79 6.35
N SER A 102 -20.09 -41.09 6.01
CA SER A 102 -19.07 -41.62 5.10
C SER A 102 -18.05 -42.49 5.85
N SER A 103 -17.60 -43.57 5.21
CA SER A 103 -16.54 -44.45 5.70
C SER A 103 -15.30 -43.65 6.11
N SER A 104 -14.84 -43.80 7.36
CA SER A 104 -13.77 -42.96 7.93
C SER A 104 -12.46 -43.07 7.14
N ARG A 105 -12.21 -42.08 6.26
CA ARG A 105 -10.94 -41.94 5.55
C ARG A 105 -9.84 -41.69 6.58
N LYS A 106 -8.85 -42.58 6.64
CA LYS A 106 -7.73 -42.46 7.58
C LYS A 106 -6.76 -41.38 7.13
N TYR A 107 -7.05 -40.14 7.51
CA TYR A 107 -6.14 -39.01 7.32
C TYR A 107 -4.83 -39.20 8.08
N THR A 108 -3.71 -38.80 7.46
CA THR A 108 -2.42 -38.65 8.12
C THR A 108 -2.47 -37.55 9.20
N PRO A 109 -1.54 -37.54 10.18
CA PRO A 109 -1.54 -36.52 11.24
C PRO A 109 -1.41 -35.07 10.72
N LEU A 110 -0.80 -34.86 9.55
CA LEU A 110 -0.76 -33.55 8.90
C LEU A 110 -2.12 -33.19 8.27
N GLU A 111 -2.75 -34.12 7.56
CA GLU A 111 -4.07 -33.92 6.98
C GLU A 111 -5.13 -33.65 8.06
N GLN A 112 -5.04 -34.28 9.24
CA GLN A 112 -5.92 -34.00 10.39
C GLN A 112 -5.78 -32.54 10.84
N GLN A 113 -4.56 -32.03 11.06
CA GLN A 113 -4.31 -30.62 11.37
C GLN A 113 -4.86 -29.68 10.29
N VAL A 114 -4.74 -30.05 9.00
CA VAL A 114 -5.26 -29.25 7.88
C VAL A 114 -6.78 -29.19 7.89
N VAL A 115 -7.46 -30.31 8.15
CA VAL A 115 -8.93 -30.35 8.28
C VAL A 115 -9.41 -29.51 9.48
N GLU A 116 -8.73 -29.60 10.63
CA GLU A 116 -9.02 -28.77 11.81
C GLU A 116 -8.80 -27.26 11.56
N LEU A 117 -7.76 -26.90 10.80
CA LEU A 117 -7.51 -25.51 10.44
C LEU A 117 -8.54 -25.00 9.43
N LYS A 118 -8.91 -25.80 8.43
CA LYS A 118 -9.92 -25.43 7.42
C LYS A 118 -11.32 -25.34 8.02
N SER A 119 -11.66 -26.15 9.03
CA SER A 119 -12.96 -26.02 9.73
C SER A 119 -13.07 -24.74 10.57
N LYS A 120 -11.94 -24.22 11.08
CA LYS A 120 -11.88 -22.90 11.75
C LYS A 120 -11.90 -21.72 10.78
N TYR A 121 -11.44 -21.93 9.55
CA TYR A 121 -11.26 -20.89 8.54
C TYR A 121 -11.76 -21.34 7.15
N PRO A 122 -13.07 -21.60 6.98
CA PRO A 122 -13.62 -22.17 5.73
C PRO A 122 -13.37 -21.26 4.52
N ASP A 123 -13.62 -19.96 4.67
CA ASP A 123 -13.54 -18.96 3.59
C ASP A 123 -12.10 -18.47 3.29
N VAL A 124 -11.10 -19.09 3.91
CA VAL A 124 -9.68 -18.70 3.82
C VAL A 124 -8.92 -19.74 3.00
N VAL A 125 -8.14 -19.29 2.01
CA VAL A 125 -7.18 -20.15 1.31
C VAL A 125 -5.93 -20.29 2.18
N LEU A 126 -5.63 -21.49 2.64
CA LEU A 126 -4.58 -21.76 3.61
C LEU A 126 -3.24 -22.14 2.94
N MET A 127 -2.21 -21.35 3.23
CA MET A 127 -0.82 -21.64 2.89
C MET A 127 -0.15 -22.30 4.10
N VAL A 128 0.01 -23.62 4.06
CA VAL A 128 0.47 -24.42 5.21
C VAL A 128 1.95 -24.76 5.10
N GLU A 129 2.75 -24.35 6.09
CA GLU A 129 4.19 -24.59 6.14
C GLU A 129 4.54 -26.06 6.40
N VAL A 130 5.30 -26.65 5.47
CA VAL A 130 5.76 -28.05 5.53
C VAL A 130 7.24 -28.09 5.14
N GLY A 131 8.10 -27.73 6.10
CA GLY A 131 9.54 -27.59 5.89
C GLY A 131 9.85 -26.39 4.98
N TYR A 132 10.67 -26.60 3.94
CA TYR A 132 11.12 -25.52 3.04
C TYR A 132 10.07 -25.02 2.02
N ARG A 133 8.80 -25.42 2.16
CA ARG A 133 7.71 -25.10 1.23
C ARG A 133 6.38 -24.88 1.95
N TYR A 134 5.56 -24.00 1.39
CA TYR A 134 4.13 -23.91 1.70
C TYR A 134 3.35 -24.86 0.79
N ARG A 135 2.42 -25.62 1.36
CA ARG A 135 1.49 -26.51 0.65
C ARG A 135 0.07 -25.97 0.76
N PHE A 136 -0.71 -26.21 -0.29
CA PHE A 136 -2.16 -26.02 -0.36
C PHE A 136 -2.84 -27.39 -0.44
N PHE A 137 -4.05 -27.53 0.08
CA PHE A 137 -4.75 -28.83 0.13
C PHE A 137 -6.22 -28.71 -0.33
N GLY A 138 -6.72 -29.71 -1.05
CA GLY A 138 -8.09 -29.74 -1.56
C GLY A 138 -8.37 -28.58 -2.53
N GLU A 139 -9.51 -27.92 -2.34
CA GLU A 139 -9.95 -26.77 -3.15
C GLU A 139 -8.91 -25.62 -3.17
N ASP A 140 -8.23 -25.38 -2.05
CA ASP A 140 -7.16 -24.38 -1.95
C ASP A 140 -6.02 -24.65 -2.94
N ALA A 141 -5.74 -25.93 -3.22
CA ALA A 141 -4.73 -26.33 -4.20
C ALA A 141 -5.19 -26.11 -5.65
N GLU A 142 -6.47 -26.29 -5.93
CA GLU A 142 -7.05 -26.03 -7.26
C GLU A 142 -7.14 -24.53 -7.55
N ILE A 143 -7.51 -23.73 -6.55
CA ILE A 143 -7.45 -22.26 -6.59
C ILE A 143 -6.01 -21.82 -6.84
N ALA A 144 -5.06 -22.32 -6.05
CA ALA A 144 -3.64 -21.98 -6.21
C ALA A 144 -3.11 -22.38 -7.59
N ALA A 145 -3.45 -23.56 -8.11
CA ALA A 145 -3.07 -23.98 -9.46
C ALA A 145 -3.60 -23.02 -10.53
N ARG A 146 -4.89 -22.70 -10.48
CA ARG A 146 -5.60 -21.83 -11.44
C ARG A 146 -5.05 -20.40 -11.44
N VAL A 147 -4.83 -19.81 -10.25
CA VAL A 147 -4.43 -18.40 -10.11
C VAL A 147 -2.91 -18.22 -10.25
N LEU A 148 -2.11 -19.13 -9.69
CA LEU A 148 -0.65 -19.00 -9.70
C LEU A 148 0.01 -19.59 -10.94
N GLY A 149 -0.67 -20.50 -11.66
CA GLY A 149 -0.10 -21.25 -12.78
C GLY A 149 0.83 -22.38 -12.32
N ILE A 150 0.52 -23.01 -11.18
CA ILE A 150 1.30 -24.11 -10.59
C ILE A 150 0.58 -25.45 -10.77
N TYR A 151 1.34 -26.54 -10.74
CA TYR A 151 0.76 -27.88 -10.89
C TYR A 151 0.16 -28.38 -9.57
N ALA A 152 -1.11 -28.78 -9.61
CA ALA A 152 -1.77 -29.52 -8.54
C ALA A 152 -1.90 -31.00 -8.93
N HIS A 153 -1.69 -31.89 -7.97
CA HIS A 153 -1.83 -33.34 -8.14
C HIS A 153 -2.43 -33.97 -6.88
N MET A 154 -3.09 -35.12 -7.04
CA MET A 154 -3.56 -35.90 -5.90
C MET A 154 -2.36 -36.42 -5.10
N ASP A 155 -2.27 -36.08 -3.82
CA ASP A 155 -1.32 -36.64 -2.86
C ASP A 155 -2.12 -37.12 -1.64
N HIS A 156 -1.98 -38.41 -1.31
CA HIS A 156 -2.82 -39.10 -0.33
C HIS A 156 -4.33 -38.84 -0.52
N SER A 157 -4.97 -38.06 0.36
CA SER A 157 -6.42 -37.83 0.37
C SER A 157 -6.84 -36.54 -0.33
N PHE A 158 -5.90 -35.69 -0.74
CA PHE A 158 -6.18 -34.32 -1.18
C PHE A 158 -5.41 -33.94 -2.46
N MET A 159 -6.07 -33.15 -3.31
CA MET A 159 -5.39 -32.37 -4.33
C MET A 159 -4.37 -31.44 -3.64
N THR A 160 -3.13 -31.41 -4.11
CA THR A 160 -2.05 -30.64 -3.48
C THR A 160 -1.21 -29.88 -4.49
N ALA A 161 -0.95 -28.61 -4.17
CA ALA A 161 0.02 -27.74 -4.83
C ALA A 161 1.05 -27.22 -3.80
N SER A 162 2.20 -26.71 -4.24
CA SER A 162 3.21 -26.16 -3.31
C SER A 162 4.08 -25.07 -3.91
N VAL A 163 4.52 -24.14 -3.07
CA VAL A 163 5.45 -23.04 -3.41
C VAL A 163 6.61 -22.94 -2.40
N PRO A 164 7.81 -22.47 -2.78
CA PRO A 164 8.94 -22.33 -1.86
C PRO A 164 8.69 -21.25 -0.80
N THR A 165 9.23 -21.43 0.43
CA THR A 165 9.09 -20.45 1.52
C THR A 165 9.58 -19.05 1.14
N PHE A 166 10.73 -18.94 0.47
CA PHE A 166 11.28 -17.65 0.01
C PHE A 166 10.45 -16.93 -1.06
N ARG A 167 9.39 -17.56 -1.61
CA ARG A 167 8.43 -16.92 -2.54
C ARG A 167 7.03 -16.76 -1.95
N LEU A 168 6.82 -17.04 -0.66
CA LEU A 168 5.57 -16.83 0.07
C LEU A 168 4.93 -15.47 -0.31
N ASN A 169 5.66 -14.39 -0.05
CA ASN A 169 5.26 -13.00 -0.22
C ASN A 169 4.75 -12.70 -1.66
N PHE A 170 5.47 -13.19 -2.68
CA PHE A 170 5.05 -13.05 -4.08
C PHE A 170 3.74 -13.77 -4.40
N HIS A 171 3.55 -14.98 -3.85
CA HIS A 171 2.33 -15.77 -4.08
C HIS A 171 1.12 -15.26 -3.28
N VAL A 172 1.31 -14.77 -2.04
CA VAL A 172 0.27 -14.11 -1.24
C VAL A 172 -0.31 -12.92 -2.02
N ARG A 173 0.54 -11.99 -2.49
CA ARG A 173 0.09 -10.82 -3.26
C ARG A 173 -0.70 -11.21 -4.52
N ARG A 174 -0.27 -12.26 -5.26
CA ARG A 174 -1.01 -12.74 -6.44
C ARG A 174 -2.38 -13.32 -6.12
N LEU A 175 -2.52 -14.05 -5.02
CA LEU A 175 -3.81 -14.63 -4.61
C LEU A 175 -4.76 -13.55 -4.04
N VAL A 176 -4.24 -12.62 -3.23
CA VAL A 176 -5.00 -11.47 -2.71
C VAL A 176 -5.50 -10.57 -3.85
N ASN A 177 -4.65 -10.29 -4.85
CA ASN A 177 -5.05 -9.50 -6.03
C ASN A 177 -6.09 -10.22 -6.92
N ALA A 178 -6.28 -11.53 -6.76
CA ALA A 178 -7.36 -12.29 -7.38
C ALA A 178 -8.63 -12.38 -6.49
N GLY A 179 -8.70 -11.62 -5.40
CA GLY A 179 -9.88 -11.47 -4.54
C GLY A 179 -9.94 -12.42 -3.32
N TYR A 180 -9.00 -13.34 -3.18
CA TYR A 180 -9.02 -14.36 -2.12
C TYR A 180 -8.48 -13.84 -0.77
N LYS A 181 -9.09 -14.29 0.33
CA LYS A 181 -8.60 -14.12 1.71
C LYS A 181 -7.57 -15.22 2.00
N ILE A 182 -6.34 -14.84 2.36
CA ILE A 182 -5.20 -15.76 2.46
C ILE A 182 -4.73 -15.89 3.90
N GLY A 183 -4.66 -17.13 4.40
CA GLY A 183 -4.13 -17.44 5.72
C GLY A 183 -2.76 -18.10 5.61
N VAL A 184 -1.74 -17.51 6.22
CA VAL A 184 -0.40 -18.10 6.29
C VAL A 184 -0.28 -18.86 7.59
N VAL A 185 -0.15 -20.19 7.49
CA VAL A 185 -0.04 -21.11 8.63
C VAL A 185 1.42 -21.54 8.77
N LYS A 186 2.06 -21.14 9.87
CA LYS A 186 3.46 -21.46 10.18
C LYS A 186 3.57 -22.56 11.24
N GLN A 187 4.74 -23.17 11.33
CA GLN A 187 5.08 -24.09 12.42
C GLN A 187 5.30 -23.29 13.71
N THR A 188 4.66 -23.70 14.81
CA THR A 188 4.77 -23.02 16.13
C THR A 188 5.92 -23.56 16.98
N GLU A 189 6.52 -24.68 16.58
CA GLU A 189 7.62 -25.36 17.25
C GLU A 189 8.74 -25.64 16.24
N THR A 190 9.99 -25.53 16.68
CA THR A 190 11.15 -25.96 15.87
C THR A 190 11.65 -27.34 16.30
N ALA A 191 12.59 -27.90 15.53
CA ALA A 191 13.09 -29.24 15.76
C ALA A 191 13.75 -29.43 17.14
N ALA A 192 14.44 -28.40 17.65
CA ALA A 192 15.15 -28.45 18.92
C ALA A 192 14.20 -28.39 20.12
N ILE A 193 13.18 -27.53 20.10
CA ILE A 193 12.12 -27.53 21.13
C ILE A 193 11.39 -28.89 21.12
N LYS A 194 11.06 -29.38 19.93
CA LYS A 194 10.27 -30.60 19.81
C LYS A 194 11.03 -31.85 20.26
N SER A 195 12.34 -31.97 20.03
CA SER A 195 13.11 -33.13 20.50
C SER A 195 13.13 -33.23 22.03
N HIS A 196 13.06 -32.08 22.72
CA HIS A 196 13.05 -31.97 24.19
C HIS A 196 11.63 -31.90 24.79
N GLY A 197 10.61 -31.56 24.00
CA GLY A 197 9.23 -31.40 24.44
C GLY A 197 8.44 -32.71 24.59
N ALA A 198 7.28 -32.63 25.25
CA ALA A 198 6.39 -33.78 25.45
C ALA A 198 5.89 -34.41 24.13
N ASN A 199 5.79 -33.62 23.05
CA ASN A 199 5.31 -34.05 21.73
C ASN A 199 6.44 -34.53 20.78
N ARG A 200 7.57 -35.03 21.31
CA ARG A 200 8.73 -35.47 20.51
C ARG A 200 8.42 -36.43 19.36
N SER A 201 7.39 -37.28 19.51
CA SER A 201 6.98 -38.30 18.54
C SER A 201 5.81 -37.92 17.63
N GLY A 202 5.10 -36.81 17.87
CA GLY A 202 3.96 -36.39 17.06
C GLY A 202 4.35 -35.57 15.82
N PRO A 203 3.39 -35.02 15.05
CA PRO A 203 3.65 -33.97 14.07
C PRO A 203 4.05 -32.66 14.78
N PHE A 204 4.75 -31.76 14.07
CA PHE A 204 4.92 -30.38 14.54
C PHE A 204 3.56 -29.68 14.62
N PHE A 205 3.33 -28.86 15.65
CA PHE A 205 2.15 -28.01 15.71
C PHE A 205 2.22 -26.83 14.72
N ARG A 206 1.04 -26.33 14.35
CA ARG A 206 0.82 -25.29 13.34
C ARG A 206 -0.30 -24.37 13.79
N GLY A 207 -0.10 -23.08 13.54
CA GLY A 207 -1.08 -22.03 13.82
C GLY A 207 -1.17 -21.03 12.68
N LEU A 208 -2.31 -20.36 12.56
CA LEU A 208 -2.44 -19.21 11.69
C LEU A 208 -1.50 -18.10 12.22
N SER A 209 -0.54 -17.69 11.39
CA SER A 209 0.47 -16.66 11.74
C SER A 209 0.11 -15.29 11.20
N ALA A 210 -0.66 -15.22 10.10
CA ALA A 210 -1.10 -13.98 9.49
C ALA A 210 -2.30 -14.24 8.57
N LEU A 211 -3.15 -13.23 8.40
CA LEU A 211 -4.30 -13.21 7.50
C LEU A 211 -4.17 -12.00 6.57
N TYR A 212 -4.53 -12.15 5.30
CA TYR A 212 -4.40 -11.10 4.28
C TYR A 212 -5.65 -11.02 3.40
N THR A 213 -6.10 -9.79 3.16
CA THR A 213 -7.10 -9.40 2.16
C THR A 213 -6.60 -8.17 1.40
N LYS A 214 -7.37 -7.70 0.41
CA LYS A 214 -6.95 -6.62 -0.49
C LYS A 214 -6.75 -5.28 0.25
N ALA A 215 -7.60 -4.98 1.24
CA ALA A 215 -7.45 -3.77 2.06
C ALA A 215 -6.34 -3.88 3.12
N THR A 216 -6.07 -5.08 3.64
CA THR A 216 -5.12 -5.29 4.74
C THR A 216 -3.68 -5.55 4.29
N LEU A 217 -3.46 -5.93 3.02
CA LEU A 217 -2.15 -6.33 2.46
C LEU A 217 -1.03 -5.29 2.68
N GLU A 218 -1.33 -4.00 2.52
CA GLU A 218 -0.31 -2.93 2.57
C GLU A 218 0.04 -2.49 4.00
N ALA A 219 -0.82 -2.79 4.97
CA ALA A 219 -0.60 -2.56 6.41
C ALA A 219 0.18 -3.70 7.08
N ALA A 220 0.27 -4.86 6.42
CA ALA A 220 1.08 -5.98 6.85
C ALA A 220 2.58 -5.77 6.51
N GLU A 221 3.42 -6.74 6.92
CA GLU A 221 4.86 -6.80 6.70
C GLU A 221 5.24 -6.49 5.24
N ASP A 222 6.22 -5.62 4.97
CA ASP A 222 6.50 -5.24 3.58
C ASP A 222 6.91 -6.44 2.69
N ILE A 223 6.05 -6.71 1.73
CA ILE A 223 6.09 -7.81 0.75
C ILE A 223 6.98 -7.43 -0.46
N SER A 224 7.36 -6.15 -0.66
CA SER A 224 8.21 -5.70 -1.77
C SER A 224 9.71 -6.04 -1.60
N GLY A 225 10.01 -7.33 -1.49
CA GLY A 225 11.38 -7.83 -1.42
C GLY A 225 12.17 -7.63 -2.72
N GLY A 226 12.94 -6.55 -2.82
CA GLY A 226 14.15 -6.42 -3.63
C GLY A 226 14.04 -6.43 -5.16
N CYS A 227 12.89 -6.79 -5.74
CA CYS A 227 12.64 -6.71 -7.18
C CYS A 227 12.03 -5.35 -7.54
N GLY A 228 12.88 -4.32 -7.68
CA GLY A 228 12.49 -3.10 -8.40
C GLY A 228 12.15 -3.45 -9.85
N GLY A 229 11.00 -2.97 -10.35
CA GLY A 229 10.57 -3.27 -11.72
C GLY A 229 9.08 -3.54 -11.95
N GLU A 230 8.18 -3.24 -11.01
CA GLU A 230 6.76 -2.96 -11.33
C GLU A 230 6.30 -1.69 -10.58
N GLU A 231 6.88 -0.56 -10.99
CA GLU A 231 6.46 0.78 -10.57
C GLU A 231 5.05 1.06 -11.14
N GLY A 232 4.08 1.39 -10.27
CA GLY A 232 2.74 1.81 -10.73
C GLY A 232 1.60 1.69 -9.71
N PHE A 233 1.65 0.73 -8.78
CA PHE A 233 0.47 0.37 -7.96
C PHE A 233 0.45 0.88 -6.51
N GLY A 234 1.47 1.63 -6.06
CA GLY A 234 1.52 2.21 -4.70
C GLY A 234 0.67 3.49 -4.51
N ALA A 235 0.08 4.03 -5.58
CA ALA A 235 -0.52 5.35 -5.62
C ALA A 235 -2.05 5.39 -5.40
N GLN A 236 -2.70 4.23 -5.27
CA GLN A 236 -4.15 4.10 -5.07
C GLN A 236 -4.48 3.76 -3.62
N SER A 237 -5.62 4.27 -3.16
CA SER A 237 -6.20 3.94 -1.86
C SER A 237 -6.78 2.52 -1.86
N ASN A 238 -6.64 1.84 -0.73
CA ASN A 238 -7.07 0.46 -0.48
C ASN A 238 -8.12 0.43 0.66
N PHE A 239 -9.06 1.38 0.66
CA PHE A 239 -10.06 1.50 1.72
C PHE A 239 -10.85 0.19 1.91
N LEU A 240 -10.97 -0.24 3.17
CA LEU A 240 -12.02 -1.13 3.64
C LEU A 240 -13.24 -0.27 3.97
N VAL A 241 -14.34 -0.42 3.23
CA VAL A 241 -15.57 0.37 3.44
C VAL A 241 -16.69 -0.52 3.96
N CYS A 242 -17.19 -0.20 5.16
CA CYS A 242 -18.41 -0.79 5.71
C CYS A 242 -19.61 0.08 5.40
N VAL A 243 -20.70 -0.56 4.99
CA VAL A 243 -22.00 0.07 4.74
C VAL A 243 -23.06 -0.62 5.58
N VAL A 244 -23.84 0.16 6.31
CA VAL A 244 -25.10 -0.24 6.97
C VAL A 244 -26.23 0.65 6.45
N ASP A 245 -27.47 0.17 6.44
CA ASP A 245 -28.62 0.99 6.09
C ASP A 245 -29.85 0.72 6.98
N GLU A 246 -30.69 1.75 7.13
CA GLU A 246 -31.91 1.72 7.93
C GLU A 246 -33.05 2.35 7.13
N ARG A 247 -34.23 1.72 7.12
CA ARG A 247 -35.39 2.25 6.38
C ARG A 247 -35.99 3.45 7.12
N VAL A 248 -36.21 4.54 6.40
CA VAL A 248 -36.87 5.72 6.94
C VAL A 248 -38.38 5.54 6.82
N ASN A 249 -39.07 5.34 7.94
CA ASN A 249 -40.54 5.33 7.96
C ASN A 249 -41.08 6.75 7.75
N THR A 250 -41.90 6.93 6.71
CA THR A 250 -42.39 8.24 6.26
C THR A 250 -43.71 8.69 6.91
N ASP A 251 -44.28 7.89 7.82
CA ASP A 251 -45.60 8.12 8.42
C ASP A 251 -45.68 9.32 9.40
N THR A 252 -44.56 9.97 9.74
CA THR A 252 -44.50 10.99 10.82
C THR A 252 -44.37 12.44 10.38
N LEU A 253 -44.24 12.76 9.08
CA LEU A 253 -44.20 14.16 8.60
C LEU A 253 -45.32 14.47 7.59
N GLY A 254 -46.47 14.91 8.10
CA GLY A 254 -47.60 15.39 7.31
C GLY A 254 -47.38 16.76 6.66
N CYS A 255 -46.45 16.85 5.70
CA CYS A 255 -46.25 18.06 4.89
C CYS A 255 -45.92 17.71 3.43
N GLY A 256 -46.84 18.01 2.51
CA GLY A 256 -46.85 17.50 1.14
C GLY A 256 -45.86 18.14 0.17
N ILE A 257 -44.56 17.85 0.32
CA ILE A 257 -43.55 18.04 -0.73
C ILE A 257 -42.73 16.75 -0.83
N GLU A 258 -43.06 15.90 -1.81
CA GLU A 258 -42.43 14.60 -2.02
C GLU A 258 -40.98 14.74 -2.53
N MET A 259 -40.03 14.77 -1.61
CA MET A 259 -38.65 14.33 -1.84
C MET A 259 -38.36 13.21 -0.83
N SER A 260 -39.03 12.08 -1.02
CA SER A 260 -38.97 10.92 -0.12
C SER A 260 -37.64 10.17 -0.26
N PHE A 261 -36.75 10.41 0.69
CA PHE A 261 -35.65 9.49 0.99
C PHE A 261 -36.23 8.17 1.48
N ASP A 262 -35.82 7.04 0.90
CA ASP A 262 -36.37 5.71 1.25
C ASP A 262 -35.49 4.95 2.24
N VAL A 263 -34.26 5.42 2.46
CA VAL A 263 -33.29 4.82 3.37
C VAL A 263 -32.38 5.90 3.97
N ARG A 264 -31.81 5.60 5.13
CA ARG A 264 -30.64 6.26 5.67
C ARG A 264 -29.46 5.30 5.62
N VAL A 265 -28.29 5.78 5.23
CA VAL A 265 -27.07 5.00 5.06
C VAL A 265 -26.00 5.50 6.01
N GLY A 266 -25.38 4.58 6.76
CA GLY A 266 -24.15 4.81 7.51
C GLY A 266 -22.97 4.21 6.76
N VAL A 267 -21.89 4.98 6.59
CA VAL A 267 -20.68 4.53 5.91
C VAL A 267 -19.45 4.85 6.75
N VAL A 268 -18.54 3.88 6.88
CA VAL A 268 -17.19 4.08 7.41
C VAL A 268 -16.19 3.46 6.45
N GLY A 269 -15.20 4.23 6.00
CA GLY A 269 -14.07 3.78 5.21
C GLY A 269 -12.77 3.90 6.00
N VAL A 270 -11.96 2.84 6.03
CA VAL A 270 -10.67 2.82 6.73
C VAL A 270 -9.54 2.43 5.79
N GLU A 271 -8.53 3.29 5.69
CA GLU A 271 -7.25 2.98 5.04
C GLU A 271 -6.26 2.48 6.10
N ILE A 272 -6.18 1.16 6.26
CA ILE A 272 -5.39 0.51 7.32
C ILE A 272 -3.89 0.82 7.16
N SER A 273 -3.39 1.10 5.94
CA SER A 273 -1.97 1.36 5.69
C SER A 273 -1.50 2.78 6.04
N THR A 274 -2.41 3.74 6.24
CA THR A 274 -2.09 5.13 6.60
C THR A 274 -2.78 5.62 7.88
N GLY A 275 -3.77 4.88 8.38
CA GLY A 275 -4.59 5.28 9.53
C GLY A 275 -5.51 6.46 9.22
N GLU A 276 -6.12 6.49 8.04
CA GLU A 276 -7.21 7.42 7.71
C GLU A 276 -8.56 6.74 7.92
N VAL A 277 -9.49 7.41 8.61
CA VAL A 277 -10.87 6.94 8.81
C VAL A 277 -11.84 8.01 8.33
N VAL A 278 -12.56 7.71 7.26
CA VAL A 278 -13.60 8.57 6.68
C VAL A 278 -14.96 8.03 7.08
N TYR A 279 -15.86 8.87 7.58
CA TYR A 279 -17.15 8.43 8.11
C TYR A 279 -18.30 9.38 7.79
N GLY A 280 -19.54 8.87 7.79
CA GLY A 280 -20.72 9.73 7.74
C GLY A 280 -22.04 8.97 7.66
N GLU A 281 -23.12 9.70 7.91
CA GLU A 281 -24.51 9.24 7.81
C GLU A 281 -25.29 10.23 6.93
N PHE A 282 -26.07 9.72 5.97
CA PHE A 282 -26.90 10.55 5.08
C PHE A 282 -28.18 9.82 4.68
N ASN A 283 -29.22 10.57 4.37
CA ASN A 283 -30.44 10.03 3.76
C ASN A 283 -30.21 9.88 2.24
N ASP A 284 -30.62 8.76 1.66
CA ASP A 284 -30.48 8.50 0.22
C ASP A 284 -31.83 8.15 -0.42
N ASN A 285 -31.89 8.28 -1.74
CA ASN A 285 -33.07 8.02 -2.53
C ASN A 285 -33.06 6.60 -3.13
N PHE A 286 -34.16 6.23 -3.78
CA PHE A 286 -34.35 4.95 -4.46
C PHE A 286 -33.17 4.54 -5.37
N MET A 287 -32.51 5.50 -6.02
CA MET A 287 -31.43 5.27 -6.99
C MET A 287 -30.05 5.11 -6.33
N ARG A 288 -29.92 5.32 -5.02
CA ARG A 288 -28.66 5.24 -4.26
C ARG A 288 -27.56 6.19 -4.75
N SER A 289 -27.94 7.37 -5.24
CA SER A 289 -27.01 8.35 -5.80
C SER A 289 -26.02 8.91 -4.77
N GLY A 290 -26.42 9.00 -3.49
CA GLY A 290 -25.52 9.42 -2.42
C GLY A 290 -24.45 8.36 -2.14
N LEU A 291 -24.88 7.11 -1.99
CA LEU A 291 -24.00 5.97 -1.81
C LEU A 291 -23.07 5.76 -3.02
N GLU A 292 -23.56 5.91 -4.25
CA GLU A 292 -22.74 5.85 -5.46
C GLU A 292 -21.60 6.89 -5.44
N ALA A 293 -21.90 8.13 -5.07
CA ALA A 293 -20.89 9.18 -4.96
C ALA A 293 -19.83 8.84 -3.88
N VAL A 294 -20.24 8.28 -2.74
CA VAL A 294 -19.33 7.88 -1.65
C VAL A 294 -18.45 6.69 -2.06
N ILE A 295 -19.02 5.64 -2.65
CA ILE A 295 -18.26 4.45 -3.09
C ILE A 295 -17.24 4.82 -4.17
N LEU A 296 -17.62 5.64 -5.15
CA LEU A 296 -16.70 6.09 -6.20
C LEU A 296 -15.63 7.07 -5.67
N SER A 297 -15.94 7.88 -4.66
CA SER A 297 -14.98 8.79 -4.00
C SER A 297 -13.93 8.04 -3.18
N LEU A 298 -14.36 7.03 -2.41
CA LEU A 298 -13.46 6.21 -1.59
C LEU A 298 -12.71 5.14 -2.40
N SER A 299 -13.27 4.70 -3.53
CA SER A 299 -12.72 3.64 -4.39
C SER A 299 -12.27 2.39 -3.59
N PRO A 300 -13.19 1.69 -2.88
CA PRO A 300 -12.85 0.64 -1.93
C PRO A 300 -12.11 -0.54 -2.57
N ALA A 301 -11.12 -1.06 -1.87
CA ALA A 301 -10.51 -2.36 -2.20
C ALA A 301 -11.36 -3.53 -1.66
N GLU A 302 -12.04 -3.31 -0.54
CA GLU A 302 -12.89 -4.30 0.13
C GLU A 302 -14.15 -3.64 0.71
N LEU A 303 -15.29 -4.29 0.53
CA LEU A 303 -16.60 -3.88 1.02
C LEU A 303 -17.06 -4.84 2.12
N LEU A 304 -17.38 -4.29 3.29
CA LEU A 304 -18.01 -4.99 4.40
C LEU A 304 -19.50 -4.65 4.43
N LEU A 305 -20.34 -5.64 4.13
CA LEU A 305 -21.79 -5.49 4.11
C LEU A 305 -22.34 -5.78 5.51
N GLY A 306 -22.78 -4.73 6.21
CA GLY A 306 -23.38 -4.85 7.54
C GLY A 306 -24.84 -5.27 7.46
N GLN A 307 -25.10 -6.56 7.65
CA GLN A 307 -26.44 -7.14 7.53
C GLN A 307 -27.26 -6.96 8.82
N PRO A 308 -28.60 -6.76 8.72
CA PRO A 308 -29.39 -6.74 7.49
C PRO A 308 -29.24 -5.45 6.66
N LEU A 309 -29.19 -5.58 5.34
CA LEU A 309 -29.25 -4.45 4.39
C LEU A 309 -30.55 -4.47 3.59
N SER A 310 -31.00 -3.31 3.11
CA SER A 310 -32.08 -3.24 2.12
C SER A 310 -31.65 -3.88 0.79
N GLN A 311 -32.53 -4.68 0.19
CA GLN A 311 -32.25 -5.42 -1.05
C GLN A 311 -31.74 -4.55 -2.21
N LYS A 312 -32.14 -3.26 -2.25
CA LYS A 312 -31.63 -2.29 -3.24
C LYS A 312 -30.17 -1.94 -3.00
N THR A 313 -29.81 -1.66 -1.75
CA THR A 313 -28.43 -1.35 -1.33
C THR A 313 -27.50 -2.54 -1.55
N GLU A 314 -27.89 -3.74 -1.13
CA GLU A 314 -27.07 -4.94 -1.37
C GLU A 314 -26.90 -5.19 -2.88
N LYS A 315 -27.97 -5.12 -3.68
CA LYS A 315 -27.89 -5.29 -5.14
C LYS A 315 -27.00 -4.22 -5.80
N PHE A 316 -27.07 -2.97 -5.34
CA PHE A 316 -26.19 -1.89 -5.83
C PHE A 316 -24.72 -2.17 -5.53
N LEU A 317 -24.39 -2.50 -4.26
CA LEU A 317 -23.01 -2.76 -3.83
C LEU A 317 -22.43 -4.01 -4.51
N LEU A 318 -23.21 -5.08 -4.67
CA LEU A 318 -22.79 -6.28 -5.41
C LEU A 318 -22.60 -6.02 -6.91
N ALA A 319 -23.42 -5.16 -7.53
CA ALA A 319 -23.22 -4.75 -8.93
C ALA A 319 -21.93 -3.92 -9.09
N HIS A 320 -21.64 -3.03 -8.13
CA HIS A 320 -20.40 -2.24 -8.13
C HIS A 320 -19.16 -3.11 -7.88
N ALA A 321 -19.27 -4.15 -7.05
CA ALA A 321 -18.20 -5.12 -6.77
C ALA A 321 -18.06 -6.25 -7.80
N GLY A 322 -18.62 -6.08 -9.00
CA GLY A 322 -18.60 -7.09 -10.06
C GLY A 322 -17.20 -7.46 -10.59
N PRO A 323 -17.10 -8.47 -11.48
CA PRO A 323 -15.82 -9.02 -11.95
C PRO A 323 -14.85 -8.00 -12.58
N THR A 324 -15.36 -6.86 -13.03
CA THR A 324 -14.58 -5.78 -13.67
C THR A 324 -13.90 -4.84 -12.67
N SER A 325 -14.45 -4.66 -11.46
CA SER A 325 -13.89 -3.76 -10.45
C SER A 325 -12.91 -4.47 -9.49
N ASN A 326 -13.01 -5.80 -9.39
CA ASN A 326 -12.14 -6.63 -8.53
C ASN A 326 -12.14 -6.15 -7.07
N ILE A 327 -13.29 -5.69 -6.58
CA ILE A 327 -13.52 -5.28 -5.20
C ILE A 327 -13.93 -6.53 -4.42
N ARG A 328 -13.25 -6.80 -3.30
CA ARG A 328 -13.61 -7.93 -2.44
C ARG A 328 -14.89 -7.59 -1.66
N VAL A 329 -15.80 -8.56 -1.50
CA VAL A 329 -17.00 -8.41 -0.66
C VAL A 329 -16.95 -9.39 0.50
N GLU A 330 -17.23 -8.89 1.69
CA GLU A 330 -17.38 -9.64 2.94
C GLU A 330 -18.74 -9.28 3.56
N ARG A 331 -19.39 -10.22 4.27
CA ARG A 331 -20.62 -9.96 5.03
C ARG A 331 -20.35 -10.05 6.53
N ALA A 332 -20.93 -9.15 7.30
CA ALA A 332 -20.95 -9.23 8.76
C ALA A 332 -22.35 -8.89 9.28
N SER A 333 -22.90 -9.73 10.14
CA SER A 333 -24.22 -9.49 10.73
C SER A 333 -24.10 -8.64 12.01
N LEU A 334 -25.04 -7.71 12.17
CA LEU A 334 -25.22 -6.88 13.37
C LEU A 334 -25.78 -7.68 14.55
N ASP A 335 -26.38 -8.86 14.31
CA ASP A 335 -26.95 -9.72 15.36
C ASP A 335 -25.89 -10.21 16.37
N ARG A 336 -24.60 -10.10 16.02
CA ARG A 336 -23.45 -10.32 16.93
C ARG A 336 -23.49 -9.43 18.17
N PHE A 337 -24.16 -8.27 18.10
CA PHE A 337 -24.17 -7.25 19.16
C PHE A 337 -25.37 -7.37 20.14
N GLY A 338 -26.32 -8.28 19.86
CA GLY A 338 -27.40 -8.66 20.79
C GLY A 338 -28.31 -7.50 21.24
N ASN A 339 -28.72 -7.52 22.51
CA ASN A 339 -29.52 -6.45 23.14
C ASN A 339 -28.67 -5.24 23.58
N GLY A 340 -27.36 -5.25 23.35
CA GLY A 340 -26.47 -4.12 23.64
C GLY A 340 -26.50 -3.14 22.47
N ASN A 341 -26.39 -1.85 22.75
CA ASN A 341 -26.24 -0.88 21.67
C ASN A 341 -24.85 -1.08 21.04
N ALA A 342 -24.69 -0.92 19.72
CA ALA A 342 -23.36 -1.07 19.08
C ALA A 342 -22.32 -0.09 19.69
N VAL A 343 -22.81 1.02 20.23
CA VAL A 343 -22.08 1.99 21.05
C VAL A 343 -21.44 1.35 22.29
N ASP A 344 -22.18 0.50 23.02
CA ASP A 344 -21.73 -0.13 24.28
C ASP A 344 -20.60 -1.13 24.01
N GLU A 345 -20.66 -1.85 22.87
CA GLU A 345 -19.58 -2.76 22.47
C GLU A 345 -18.31 -1.98 22.09
N VAL A 346 -18.41 -0.92 21.27
CA VAL A 346 -17.25 -0.09 20.92
C VAL A 346 -16.64 0.57 22.17
N ILE A 347 -17.45 1.08 23.08
CA ILE A 347 -16.98 1.65 24.36
C ILE A 347 -16.30 0.58 25.21
N SER A 348 -16.95 -0.58 25.43
CA SER A 348 -16.37 -1.67 26.23
C SER A 348 -15.07 -2.21 25.63
N LEU A 349 -14.94 -2.22 24.31
CA LEU A 349 -13.71 -2.58 23.61
C LEU A 349 -12.61 -1.53 23.81
N CYS A 350 -12.92 -0.24 23.70
CA CYS A 350 -11.96 0.83 24.03
C CYS A 350 -11.53 0.81 25.51
N GLU A 351 -12.45 0.60 26.44
CA GLU A 351 -12.17 0.54 27.89
C GLU A 351 -11.29 -0.65 28.27
N LYS A 352 -11.58 -1.86 27.77
CA LYS A 352 -10.78 -3.07 28.02
C LYS A 352 -9.33 -2.91 27.58
N ILE A 353 -9.09 -2.18 26.49
CA ILE A 353 -7.75 -1.96 25.95
C ILE A 353 -7.02 -0.81 26.66
N ASN A 354 -7.74 0.22 27.12
CA ASN A 354 -7.17 1.23 28.00
C ASN A 354 -6.77 0.64 29.37
N ALA A 355 -7.53 -0.33 29.89
CA ALA A 355 -7.20 -1.03 31.12
C ALA A 355 -5.91 -1.86 31.00
N SER A 356 -5.69 -2.57 29.89
CA SER A 356 -4.44 -3.33 29.66
C SER A 356 -3.18 -2.45 29.57
N ASN A 357 -3.31 -1.16 29.23
CA ASN A 357 -2.19 -0.23 29.23
C ASN A 357 -1.87 0.36 30.63
N LEU A 358 -2.75 0.17 31.62
CA LEU A 358 -2.65 0.80 32.95
C LEU A 358 -2.03 -0.08 34.03
N GLU A 359 -1.75 -1.36 33.76
CA GLU A 359 -1.14 -2.26 34.75
C GLU A 359 0.39 -2.15 34.82
N ASP A 360 1.06 -1.68 33.76
CA ASP A 360 2.52 -1.49 33.70
C ASP A 360 3.01 -0.13 34.25
N ASP A 361 2.21 0.95 34.15
CA ASP A 361 2.64 2.32 34.50
C ASP A 361 2.26 2.73 35.94
N LYS A 362 2.90 2.11 36.95
CA LYS A 362 2.71 2.47 38.37
C LYS A 362 3.67 3.55 38.92
N GLU A 363 4.72 3.94 38.20
CA GLU A 363 5.76 4.84 38.75
C GLU A 363 5.86 6.25 38.14
N ILE A 364 5.04 6.62 37.15
CA ILE A 364 5.04 8.00 36.60
C ILE A 364 3.63 8.62 36.66
N LYS A 365 3.28 9.19 37.81
CA LYS A 365 2.10 10.06 38.01
C LYS A 365 2.38 11.25 38.92
N VAL A 366 2.93 12.32 38.34
CA VAL A 366 2.48 13.72 38.54
C VAL A 366 2.76 14.46 37.22
N GLU A 367 1.96 15.49 36.87
CA GLU A 367 2.19 16.41 35.73
C GLU A 367 2.04 15.86 34.30
N ALA A 368 0.89 15.21 34.02
CA ALA A 368 0.41 14.99 32.64
C ALA A 368 -1.13 14.95 32.56
N ALA A 369 -1.79 15.92 33.19
CA ALA A 369 -3.19 16.25 32.92
C ALA A 369 -3.21 17.62 32.23
N GLU A 370 -4.02 17.76 31.18
CA GLU A 370 -4.03 18.92 30.26
C GLU A 370 -2.87 19.00 29.25
N GLU A 371 -2.64 17.96 28.41
CA GLU A 371 -2.28 18.17 26.99
C GLU A 371 -2.39 16.90 26.10
N GLY A 372 -3.10 17.03 24.97
CA GLY A 372 -2.65 16.49 23.68
C GLY A 372 -2.72 14.99 23.33
N MET A 373 -3.15 14.06 24.20
CA MET A 373 -3.11 12.62 23.84
C MET A 373 -4.34 12.19 23.00
N SER A 374 -4.15 12.03 21.67
CA SER A 374 -5.19 11.61 20.70
C SER A 374 -5.55 10.11 20.76
N CYS A 375 -5.93 9.63 21.95
CA CYS A 375 -6.84 8.50 22.02
C CYS A 375 -8.17 8.92 21.37
N LEU A 376 -8.86 8.00 20.70
CA LEU A 376 -10.22 8.20 20.21
C LEU A 376 -11.11 8.43 21.44
N THR A 377 -11.29 9.70 21.77
CA THR A 377 -12.00 10.12 22.98
C THR A 377 -13.40 9.53 22.94
N VAL A 378 -13.89 8.97 24.06
CA VAL A 378 -15.27 8.45 24.15
C VAL A 378 -16.27 9.51 23.66
N HIS A 379 -16.00 10.79 23.95
CA HIS A 379 -16.72 11.95 23.40
C HIS A 379 -16.86 11.95 21.86
N THR A 380 -15.82 11.58 21.13
CA THR A 380 -15.82 11.51 19.65
C THR A 380 -16.72 10.38 19.15
N ILE A 381 -16.81 9.24 19.84
CA ILE A 381 -17.79 8.16 19.54
C ILE A 381 -19.20 8.66 19.83
N MET A 382 -19.41 9.27 21.00
CA MET A 382 -20.72 9.77 21.44
C MET A 382 -21.28 10.86 20.50
N ASN A 383 -20.41 11.60 19.81
CA ASN A 383 -20.80 12.61 18.82
C ASN A 383 -21.02 12.04 17.40
N MET A 384 -20.71 10.76 17.13
CA MET A 384 -20.94 10.15 15.82
C MET A 384 -22.42 9.74 15.63
N PRO A 385 -22.94 9.81 14.40
CA PRO A 385 -24.27 9.30 14.08
C PRO A 385 -24.40 7.79 14.34
N HIS A 386 -25.58 7.33 14.75
CA HIS A 386 -25.80 5.95 15.20
C HIS A 386 -25.40 4.89 14.16
N LEU A 387 -25.78 5.07 12.88
CA LEU A 387 -25.42 4.12 11.82
C LEU A 387 -23.91 4.14 11.53
N THR A 388 -23.26 5.28 11.76
CA THR A 388 -21.79 5.37 11.68
C THR A 388 -21.13 4.51 12.77
N VAL A 389 -21.63 4.57 14.01
CA VAL A 389 -21.08 3.75 15.12
C VAL A 389 -21.29 2.25 14.86
N GLN A 390 -22.44 1.85 14.32
CA GLN A 390 -22.69 0.46 13.90
C GLN A 390 -21.68 -0.02 12.85
N ALA A 391 -21.46 0.76 11.79
CA ALA A 391 -20.46 0.43 10.76
C ALA A 391 -19.03 0.40 11.33
N LEU A 392 -18.68 1.31 12.26
CA LEU A 392 -17.39 1.31 12.95
C LEU A 392 -17.18 0.05 13.81
N ALA A 393 -18.22 -0.40 14.53
CA ALA A 393 -18.20 -1.63 15.32
C ALA A 393 -17.92 -2.87 14.43
N LEU A 394 -18.61 -2.98 13.30
CA LEU A 394 -18.38 -4.07 12.34
C LEU A 394 -16.95 -4.06 11.78
N ILE A 395 -16.39 -2.89 11.44
CA ILE A 395 -14.99 -2.77 11.01
C ILE A 395 -14.03 -3.18 12.14
N PHE A 396 -14.29 -2.78 13.39
CA PHE A 396 -13.47 -3.19 14.52
C PHE A 396 -13.43 -4.72 14.65
N CYS A 397 -14.59 -5.38 14.65
CA CYS A 397 -14.69 -6.84 14.72
C CYS A 397 -14.05 -7.55 13.52
N HIS A 398 -14.04 -6.92 12.35
CA HIS A 398 -13.34 -7.41 11.17
C HIS A 398 -11.82 -7.27 11.35
N LEU A 399 -11.30 -6.08 11.63
CA LEU A 399 -9.86 -5.81 11.77
C LEU A 399 -9.20 -6.57 12.92
N LYS A 400 -9.95 -6.88 13.99
CA LYS A 400 -9.47 -7.74 15.09
C LYS A 400 -9.04 -9.14 14.65
N GLN A 401 -9.58 -9.66 13.54
CA GLN A 401 -9.15 -10.95 12.97
C GLN A 401 -7.76 -10.88 12.30
N PHE A 402 -7.26 -9.66 12.06
CA PHE A 402 -5.98 -9.38 11.42
C PHE A 402 -4.95 -8.75 12.39
N GLY A 403 -5.38 -8.35 13.60
CA GLY A 403 -4.54 -7.62 14.58
C GLY A 403 -4.38 -6.12 14.29
N PHE A 404 -5.28 -5.54 13.48
CA PHE A 404 -5.19 -4.13 13.06
C PHE A 404 -6.21 -3.20 13.74
N GLU A 405 -6.99 -3.69 14.70
CA GLU A 405 -7.99 -2.91 15.44
C GLU A 405 -7.39 -1.70 16.19
N ARG A 406 -6.09 -1.79 16.53
CA ARG A 406 -5.32 -0.76 17.24
C ARG A 406 -5.36 0.62 16.57
N ILE A 407 -5.41 0.64 15.23
CA ILE A 407 -5.40 1.89 14.49
C ILE A 407 -6.63 2.73 14.76
N LEU A 408 -7.78 2.10 15.02
CA LEU A 408 -9.04 2.80 15.20
C LEU A 408 -8.99 3.72 16.42
N TYR A 409 -8.55 3.23 17.58
CA TYR A 409 -8.64 4.00 18.84
C TYR A 409 -7.36 4.75 19.25
N GLN A 410 -6.18 4.43 18.70
CA GLN A 410 -4.91 5.06 19.12
C GLN A 410 -4.16 5.77 17.97
N GLY A 411 -4.55 5.57 16.70
CA GLY A 411 -3.78 6.09 15.55
C GLY A 411 -4.57 6.70 14.40
N ALA A 412 -5.90 6.61 14.38
CA ALA A 412 -6.71 7.04 13.25
C ALA A 412 -6.89 8.57 13.19
N SER A 413 -6.83 9.11 11.97
CA SER A 413 -7.27 10.48 11.68
C SER A 413 -8.70 10.42 11.16
N PHE A 414 -9.64 10.91 11.97
CA PHE A 414 -11.07 10.86 11.69
C PHE A 414 -11.53 12.06 10.85
N ARG A 415 -12.21 11.79 9.73
CA ARG A 415 -12.73 12.79 8.80
C ARG A 415 -14.20 12.51 8.48
N SER A 416 -15.05 13.52 8.60
CA SER A 416 -16.46 13.44 8.17
C SER A 416 -16.56 13.60 6.66
N LEU A 417 -17.44 12.82 6.02
CA LEU A 417 -17.82 12.93 4.61
C LEU A 417 -18.45 14.30 4.28
N SER A 418 -19.10 14.94 5.27
CA SER A 418 -19.88 16.18 5.09
C SER A 418 -19.14 17.43 5.57
N SER A 419 -17.82 17.51 5.36
CA SER A 419 -17.03 18.68 5.81
C SER A 419 -17.30 19.92 4.94
N SER A 420 -17.67 21.03 5.58
CA SER A 420 -17.86 22.33 4.92
C SER A 420 -16.55 23.05 4.55
N THR A 421 -15.39 22.45 4.85
CA THR A 421 -14.06 23.03 4.55
C THR A 421 -13.59 22.78 3.13
N GLU A 422 -14.19 21.81 2.44
CA GLU A 422 -13.75 21.26 1.16
C GLU A 422 -14.89 21.26 0.14
N MET A 423 -14.54 21.43 -1.14
CA MET A 423 -15.46 21.41 -2.26
C MET A 423 -15.86 19.97 -2.56
N THR A 424 -17.16 19.67 -2.49
CA THR A 424 -17.69 18.37 -2.88
C THR A 424 -17.64 18.20 -4.40
N LEU A 425 -16.77 17.33 -4.90
CA LEU A 425 -16.74 16.92 -6.30
C LEU A 425 -17.40 15.54 -6.43
N SER A 426 -18.46 15.45 -7.24
CA SER A 426 -19.08 14.15 -7.53
C SER A 426 -18.11 13.28 -8.33
N ALA A 427 -18.21 11.95 -8.22
CA ALA A 427 -17.37 11.05 -9.00
C ALA A 427 -17.52 11.23 -10.52
N ASN A 428 -18.75 11.47 -11.00
CA ASN A 428 -18.99 11.83 -12.39
C ASN A 428 -18.28 13.15 -12.77
N THR A 429 -18.22 14.14 -11.86
CA THR A 429 -17.44 15.36 -12.07
C THR A 429 -15.94 15.08 -12.13
N LEU A 430 -15.41 14.24 -11.23
CA LEU A 430 -13.99 13.84 -11.22
C LEU A 430 -13.59 13.10 -12.50
N GLN A 431 -14.50 12.29 -13.06
CA GLN A 431 -14.30 11.59 -14.33
C GLN A 431 -14.44 12.52 -15.55
N GLN A 432 -15.51 13.32 -15.62
CA GLN A 432 -15.78 14.22 -16.77
C GLN A 432 -14.73 15.32 -16.92
N LEU A 433 -14.14 15.79 -15.82
CA LEU A 433 -13.06 16.78 -15.82
C LEU A 433 -11.65 16.14 -15.84
N GLU A 434 -11.55 14.82 -16.01
CA GLU A 434 -10.30 14.05 -16.06
C GLU A 434 -9.34 14.38 -14.89
N VAL A 435 -9.91 14.51 -13.68
CA VAL A 435 -9.19 15.05 -12.52
C VAL A 435 -8.06 14.12 -12.08
N VAL A 436 -8.32 12.81 -12.04
CA VAL A 436 -7.40 11.79 -11.53
C VAL A 436 -6.94 10.81 -12.61
N ARG A 437 -7.82 10.51 -13.57
CA ARG A 437 -7.60 9.61 -14.70
C ARG A 437 -8.23 10.20 -15.95
N ASN A 438 -7.66 9.89 -17.11
CA ASN A 438 -8.28 10.22 -18.39
C ASN A 438 -9.42 9.22 -18.74
N ASN A 439 -10.27 9.58 -19.70
CA ASN A 439 -11.35 8.73 -20.21
C ASN A 439 -10.97 7.90 -21.44
N SER A 440 -9.73 8.01 -21.93
CA SER A 440 -9.26 7.36 -23.16
C SER A 440 -8.74 5.93 -22.94
N ASP A 441 -7.84 5.75 -21.95
CA ASP A 441 -7.27 4.45 -21.57
C ASP A 441 -7.39 4.17 -20.05
N GLY A 442 -7.93 5.11 -19.27
CA GLY A 442 -8.06 5.00 -17.82
C GLY A 442 -6.74 5.23 -17.06
N SER A 443 -5.68 5.63 -17.75
CA SER A 443 -4.40 5.99 -17.16
C SER A 443 -4.51 7.30 -16.37
N GLU A 444 -3.59 7.47 -15.43
CA GLU A 444 -3.38 8.77 -14.79
C GLU A 444 -2.68 9.75 -15.74
N SER A 445 -1.93 9.27 -16.73
CA SER A 445 -1.28 10.13 -17.72
C SER A 445 -2.31 10.93 -18.51
N GLY A 446 -2.06 12.23 -18.70
CA GLY A 446 -3.03 13.15 -19.29
C GLY A 446 -4.14 13.64 -18.35
N SER A 447 -4.22 13.20 -17.10
CA SER A 447 -5.14 13.80 -16.11
C SER A 447 -4.64 15.15 -15.57
N LEU A 448 -5.52 15.91 -14.93
CA LEU A 448 -5.15 17.10 -14.16
C LEU A 448 -4.14 16.76 -13.06
N PHE A 449 -4.38 15.68 -12.30
CA PHE A 449 -3.47 15.21 -11.25
C PHE A 449 -2.06 14.93 -11.80
N HIS A 450 -1.93 14.25 -12.94
CA HIS A 450 -0.63 13.98 -13.56
C HIS A 450 0.08 15.26 -14.00
N ASN A 451 -0.65 16.28 -14.48
CA ASN A 451 -0.08 17.58 -14.79
C ASN A 451 0.43 18.33 -13.54
N MET A 452 -0.30 18.24 -12.43
CA MET A 452 0.03 18.92 -11.17
C MET A 452 1.08 18.19 -10.31
N ASN A 453 1.31 16.90 -10.56
CA ASN A 453 2.11 16.03 -9.71
C ASN A 453 3.61 16.03 -10.07
N HIS A 454 4.33 16.93 -9.41
CA HIS A 454 5.79 16.99 -9.32
C HIS A 454 6.29 16.65 -7.89
N THR A 455 5.50 15.90 -7.11
CA THR A 455 5.94 15.44 -5.78
C THR A 455 7.07 14.42 -5.90
N LEU A 456 8.01 14.45 -4.96
CA LEU A 456 9.17 13.55 -4.96
C LEU A 456 8.93 12.29 -4.11
N THR A 457 7.91 12.27 -3.27
CA THR A 457 7.61 11.19 -2.32
C THR A 457 6.24 10.56 -2.58
N VAL A 458 6.11 9.24 -2.34
CA VAL A 458 4.86 8.51 -2.59
C VAL A 458 3.70 9.04 -1.72
N TYR A 459 3.98 9.37 -0.46
CA TYR A 459 2.99 9.93 0.47
C TYR A 459 2.66 11.39 0.16
N GLY A 460 3.61 12.19 -0.35
CA GLY A 460 3.34 13.50 -0.94
C GLY A 460 2.39 13.37 -2.14
N SER A 461 2.65 12.43 -3.05
CA SER A 461 1.78 12.16 -4.21
C SER A 461 0.35 11.75 -3.80
N ARG A 462 0.21 10.90 -2.78
CA ARG A 462 -1.11 10.56 -2.20
C ARG A 462 -1.82 11.78 -1.61
N LEU A 463 -1.12 12.62 -0.84
CA LEU A 463 -1.71 13.82 -0.27
C LEU A 463 -2.11 14.84 -1.34
N LEU A 464 -1.32 14.99 -2.40
CA LEU A 464 -1.66 15.87 -3.53
C LEU A 464 -2.91 15.37 -4.27
N ARG A 465 -3.04 14.04 -4.47
CA ARG A 465 -4.26 13.43 -5.03
C ARG A 465 -5.49 13.78 -4.19
N HIS A 466 -5.36 13.72 -2.86
CA HIS A 466 -6.41 14.15 -1.95
C HIS A 466 -6.72 15.65 -2.10
N TRP A 467 -5.71 16.54 -2.12
CA TRP A 467 -5.92 17.99 -2.32
C TRP A 467 -6.57 18.36 -3.65
N VAL A 468 -6.29 17.60 -4.71
CA VAL A 468 -6.86 17.81 -6.07
C VAL A 468 -8.30 17.27 -6.17
N THR A 469 -8.63 16.19 -5.46
CA THR A 469 -10.00 15.65 -5.38
C THR A 469 -10.89 16.37 -4.37
N HIS A 470 -10.28 17.05 -3.39
CA HIS A 470 -10.95 17.82 -2.35
C HIS A 470 -10.35 19.23 -2.24
N PRO A 471 -10.64 20.14 -3.20
CA PRO A 471 -10.20 21.53 -3.13
C PRO A 471 -10.72 22.21 -1.87
N LEU A 472 -9.96 23.14 -1.28
CA LEU A 472 -10.41 23.90 -0.11
C LEU A 472 -11.46 24.96 -0.51
N CYS A 473 -12.40 25.24 0.40
CA CYS A 473 -13.35 26.35 0.28
C CYS A 473 -13.02 27.54 1.22
N ASN A 474 -12.16 27.36 2.22
CA ASN A 474 -11.84 28.41 3.18
C ASN A 474 -10.72 29.35 2.65
N ARG A 475 -11.05 30.63 2.41
CA ARG A 475 -10.13 31.66 1.89
C ARG A 475 -8.81 31.72 2.64
N ASN A 476 -8.81 31.69 3.97
CA ASN A 476 -7.59 31.80 4.78
C ASN A 476 -6.65 30.60 4.57
N LEU A 477 -7.20 29.39 4.45
CA LEU A 477 -6.41 28.18 4.18
C LEU A 477 -5.89 28.14 2.74
N ILE A 478 -6.65 28.69 1.79
CA ILE A 478 -6.22 28.83 0.38
C ILE A 478 -5.08 29.85 0.29
N SER A 479 -5.24 31.05 0.85
CA SER A 479 -4.19 32.08 0.89
C SER A 479 -2.91 31.55 1.54
N ALA A 480 -3.00 30.88 2.69
CA ALA A 480 -1.83 30.30 3.34
C ALA A 480 -1.07 29.27 2.47
N ARG A 481 -1.77 28.53 1.59
CA ARG A 481 -1.13 27.68 0.57
C ARG A 481 -0.51 28.51 -0.57
N LEU A 482 -1.19 29.56 -1.04
CA LEU A 482 -0.68 30.43 -2.10
C LEU A 482 0.57 31.20 -1.67
N ASP A 483 0.61 31.70 -0.44
CA ASP A 483 1.77 32.36 0.17
C ASP A 483 2.97 31.41 0.21
N ALA A 484 2.76 30.19 0.72
CA ALA A 484 3.78 29.15 0.79
C ALA A 484 4.30 28.73 -0.61
N VAL A 485 3.41 28.57 -1.58
CA VAL A 485 3.76 28.26 -2.98
C VAL A 485 4.55 29.39 -3.63
N SER A 486 4.17 30.65 -3.38
CA SER A 486 4.83 31.84 -3.92
C SER A 486 6.24 32.00 -3.34
N GLU A 487 6.40 31.79 -2.03
CA GLU A 487 7.69 31.83 -1.35
C GLU A 487 8.66 30.75 -1.87
N ILE A 488 8.21 29.49 -1.95
CA ILE A 488 9.04 28.41 -2.52
C ILE A 488 9.43 28.72 -3.98
N ALA A 489 8.47 29.18 -4.80
CA ALA A 489 8.73 29.50 -6.20
C ALA A 489 9.72 30.66 -6.37
N ALA A 490 9.70 31.65 -5.46
CA ALA A 490 10.69 32.74 -5.43
C ALA A 490 12.09 32.21 -5.09
N CYS A 491 12.24 31.35 -4.07
CA CYS A 491 13.52 30.75 -3.71
C CYS A 491 14.16 29.93 -4.84
N MET A 492 13.34 29.28 -5.69
CA MET A 492 13.81 28.50 -6.84
C MET A 492 14.46 29.35 -7.96
N GLY A 493 14.27 30.67 -7.96
CA GLY A 493 14.73 31.56 -9.03
C GLY A 493 16.18 32.05 -8.91
N SER A 494 16.82 31.92 -7.74
CA SER A 494 18.01 32.69 -7.35
C SER A 494 19.36 32.25 -7.96
N HIS A 495 19.38 31.60 -9.13
CA HIS A 495 20.62 31.21 -9.82
C HIS A 495 20.54 31.26 -11.37
N SER A 496 20.13 32.39 -11.96
CA SER A 496 20.65 32.84 -13.28
C SER A 496 20.02 34.17 -13.76
N SER A 497 20.64 35.31 -13.45
CA SER A 497 20.42 36.56 -14.20
C SER A 497 21.64 37.48 -14.20
N SER A 498 22.84 36.90 -14.25
CA SER A 498 24.06 37.61 -14.64
C SER A 498 24.33 37.41 -16.13
N GLN A 499 23.46 38.00 -16.98
CA GLN A 499 23.83 38.65 -18.25
C GLN A 499 22.61 39.30 -18.95
N ASN A 500 22.73 40.60 -19.17
CA ASN A 500 22.14 41.42 -20.25
C ASN A 500 20.64 41.35 -20.56
N SER A 501 19.90 42.34 -20.07
CA SER A 501 19.28 43.35 -20.96
C SER A 501 18.75 44.54 -20.15
N ASP A 502 19.05 45.76 -20.59
CA ASP A 502 18.39 46.98 -20.10
C ASP A 502 16.89 46.94 -20.43
N GLU A 503 16.04 47.19 -19.43
CA GLU A 503 14.81 47.97 -19.64
C GLU A 503 14.37 48.57 -18.29
N LEU A 504 14.25 49.90 -18.26
CA LEU A 504 13.96 50.69 -17.06
C LEU A 504 12.45 50.73 -16.81
N VAL A 505 11.99 50.11 -15.72
CA VAL A 505 10.69 50.44 -15.10
C VAL A 505 10.89 50.56 -13.60
N GLU A 506 10.65 51.75 -13.08
CA GLU A 506 10.53 52.01 -11.64
C GLU A 506 9.18 51.48 -11.15
N ASP A 507 9.19 50.53 -10.22
CA ASP A 507 8.11 50.42 -9.23
C ASP A 507 8.65 49.94 -7.88
N GLY A 508 8.14 50.53 -6.81
CA GLY A 508 8.71 50.54 -5.46
C GLY A 508 8.46 49.29 -4.63
N SER A 509 8.43 48.09 -5.21
CA SER A 509 8.33 46.85 -4.43
C SER A 509 9.70 46.48 -3.86
N GLU A 510 9.86 46.66 -2.55
CA GLU A 510 11.04 46.24 -1.78
C GLU A 510 11.31 44.73 -1.99
N ARG A 511 12.27 44.39 -2.86
CA ARG A 511 12.62 42.99 -3.17
C ARG A 511 13.26 42.35 -1.95
N THR A 512 12.44 41.77 -1.08
CA THR A 512 12.88 40.96 0.05
C THR A 512 13.78 39.84 -0.48
N ILE A 513 15.06 39.86 -0.11
CA ILE A 513 16.04 38.86 -0.56
C ILE A 513 15.74 37.56 0.18
N VAL A 514 14.87 36.72 -0.38
CA VAL A 514 14.52 35.43 0.20
C VAL A 514 15.73 34.51 0.13
N SER A 515 16.16 34.01 1.27
CA SER A 515 17.38 33.21 1.41
C SER A 515 17.28 31.89 0.64
N PRO A 516 18.23 31.58 -0.28
CA PRO A 516 18.22 30.31 -1.02
C PRO A 516 18.46 29.08 -0.13
N GLU A 517 18.95 29.27 1.10
CA GLU A 517 19.20 28.22 2.09
C GLU A 517 17.97 27.36 2.40
N PHE A 518 16.79 27.97 2.59
CA PHE A 518 15.56 27.22 2.85
C PHE A 518 15.24 26.24 1.72
N TYR A 519 15.28 26.67 0.46
CA TYR A 519 14.99 25.81 -0.68
C TYR A 519 16.06 24.72 -0.88
N LEU A 520 17.33 25.03 -0.62
CA LEU A 520 18.40 24.01 -0.63
C LEU A 520 18.16 22.91 0.42
N VAL A 521 17.75 23.28 1.64
CA VAL A 521 17.37 22.33 2.69
C VAL A 521 16.13 21.51 2.28
N LEU A 522 15.06 22.17 1.83
CA LEU A 522 13.83 21.52 1.38
C LEU A 522 14.09 20.52 0.24
N SER A 523 14.79 20.95 -0.81
CA SER A 523 15.11 20.12 -1.98
C SER A 523 16.01 18.94 -1.60
N SER A 524 17.00 19.16 -0.73
CA SER A 524 17.88 18.11 -0.20
C SER A 524 17.11 17.06 0.59
N VAL A 525 16.22 17.49 1.49
CA VAL A 525 15.36 16.58 2.28
C VAL A 525 14.43 15.78 1.38
N LEU A 526 13.68 16.42 0.48
CA LEU A 526 12.76 15.71 -0.42
C LEU A 526 13.50 14.75 -1.37
N THR A 527 14.71 15.10 -1.83
CA THR A 527 15.56 14.22 -2.67
C THR A 527 16.17 13.06 -1.89
N ALA A 528 16.38 13.19 -0.58
CA ALA A 528 16.76 12.06 0.26
C ALA A 528 15.57 11.13 0.52
N LEU A 529 14.38 11.70 0.80
CA LEU A 529 13.16 10.97 1.07
C LEU A 529 12.61 10.23 -0.17
N SER A 530 12.81 10.76 -1.38
CA SER A 530 12.45 10.06 -2.63
C SER A 530 13.23 8.76 -2.89
N ARG A 531 14.36 8.58 -2.18
CA ARG A 531 15.17 7.35 -2.23
C ARG A 531 14.90 6.39 -1.07
N SER A 532 14.11 6.82 -0.08
CA SER A 532 13.70 5.99 1.05
C SER A 532 12.43 5.19 0.72
N SER A 533 12.15 4.15 1.52
CA SER A 533 10.86 3.46 1.50
C SER A 533 9.70 4.41 1.88
N ASP A 534 8.47 4.00 1.63
CA ASP A 534 7.27 4.76 2.00
C ASP A 534 7.14 4.91 3.53
N ILE A 535 7.69 5.99 4.09
CA ILE A 535 7.75 6.19 5.54
C ILE A 535 6.37 6.34 6.19
N GLN A 536 5.32 6.73 5.45
CA GLN A 536 3.95 6.83 5.97
C GLN A 536 3.35 5.45 6.23
N ARG A 537 3.53 4.50 5.29
CA ARG A 537 3.18 3.09 5.52
C ARG A 537 4.13 2.47 6.54
N GLY A 538 5.41 2.81 6.49
CA GLY A 538 6.44 2.38 7.44
C GLY A 538 6.07 2.65 8.90
N ILE A 539 5.81 3.90 9.30
CA ILE A 539 5.40 4.21 10.70
C ILE A 539 4.12 3.48 11.13
N THR A 540 3.22 3.22 10.18
CA THR A 540 1.95 2.54 10.45
C THR A 540 2.15 1.03 10.62
N ARG A 541 3.06 0.40 9.86
CA ARG A 541 3.50 -0.99 10.07
C ARG A 541 4.27 -1.18 11.38
N ILE A 542 5.08 -0.19 11.78
CA ILE A 542 5.76 -0.21 13.09
C ILE A 542 4.69 -0.21 14.20
N PHE A 543 3.71 0.68 14.11
CA PHE A 543 2.57 0.74 15.05
C PHE A 543 1.73 -0.55 15.08
N HIS A 544 1.48 -1.17 13.92
CA HIS A 544 0.81 -2.47 13.78
C HIS A 544 1.68 -3.67 14.22
N ARG A 545 2.94 -3.45 14.60
CA ARG A 545 3.95 -4.47 14.92
C ARG A 545 4.28 -5.43 13.76
N THR A 546 4.08 -4.99 12.53
CA THR A 546 4.33 -5.77 11.30
C THR A 546 5.64 -5.39 10.58
N ALA A 547 6.29 -4.29 10.99
CA ALA A 547 7.52 -3.81 10.36
C ALA A 547 8.74 -4.70 10.63
N LYS A 548 9.62 -4.80 9.63
CA LYS A 548 10.95 -5.42 9.79
C LYS A 548 11.92 -4.46 10.47
N ALA A 549 12.97 -4.97 11.12
CA ALA A 549 14.02 -4.12 11.69
C ALA A 549 14.74 -3.23 10.65
N THR A 550 14.97 -3.73 9.43
CA THR A 550 15.54 -2.93 8.33
C THR A 550 14.61 -1.79 7.88
N GLU A 551 13.30 -2.03 7.87
CA GLU A 551 12.27 -1.03 7.57
C GLU A 551 12.17 -0.01 8.70
N PHE A 552 12.14 -0.45 9.96
CA PHE A 552 12.15 0.42 11.14
C PHE A 552 13.33 1.40 11.11
N ILE A 553 14.54 0.88 10.89
CA ILE A 553 15.75 1.71 10.84
C ILE A 553 15.66 2.71 9.69
N ALA A 554 15.30 2.27 8.47
CA ALA A 554 15.20 3.17 7.32
C ALA A 554 14.17 4.30 7.53
N VAL A 555 13.02 3.98 8.15
CA VAL A 555 11.96 4.96 8.46
C VAL A 555 12.44 5.97 9.52
N MET A 556 13.02 5.49 10.63
CA MET A 556 13.52 6.38 11.68
C MET A 556 14.71 7.22 11.23
N GLU A 557 15.61 6.68 10.40
CA GLU A 557 16.73 7.44 9.82
C GLU A 557 16.25 8.52 8.85
N ALA A 558 15.24 8.23 8.01
CA ALA A 558 14.64 9.21 7.11
C ALA A 558 13.99 10.38 7.86
N ILE A 559 13.23 10.09 8.92
CA ILE A 559 12.62 11.11 9.78
C ILE A 559 13.69 11.91 10.53
N LEU A 560 14.68 11.23 11.13
CA LEU A 560 15.78 11.87 11.87
C LEU A 560 16.63 12.78 10.97
N LEU A 561 16.90 12.35 9.74
CA LEU A 561 17.59 13.15 8.73
C LEU A 561 16.79 14.41 8.42
N ALA A 562 15.50 14.28 8.09
CA ALA A 562 14.65 15.41 7.76
C ALA A 562 14.57 16.44 8.91
N GLY A 563 14.28 15.98 10.13
CA GLY A 563 14.22 16.83 11.31
C GLY A 563 15.54 17.57 11.58
N LYS A 564 16.68 16.87 11.56
CA LYS A 564 18.01 17.48 11.77
C LYS A 564 18.45 18.44 10.66
N GLN A 565 17.96 18.27 9.43
CA GLN A 565 18.22 19.23 8.35
C GLN A 565 17.38 20.50 8.55
N PHE A 566 16.09 20.35 8.89
CA PHE A 566 15.21 21.48 9.16
C PHE A 566 15.57 22.27 10.42
N GLN A 567 16.08 21.61 11.47
CA GLN A 567 16.61 22.29 12.68
C GLN A 567 17.71 23.32 12.37
N ARG A 568 18.47 23.14 11.27
CA ARG A 568 19.51 24.10 10.84
C ARG A 568 18.96 25.47 10.46
N LEU A 569 17.69 25.54 10.03
CA LEU A 569 17.02 26.78 9.68
C LEU A 569 16.66 27.65 10.90
N GLY A 570 16.84 27.14 12.13
CA GLY A 570 16.73 27.94 13.36
C GLY A 570 15.34 28.50 13.67
N ILE A 571 14.28 27.97 13.04
CA ILE A 571 12.90 28.47 13.20
C ILE A 571 12.42 28.21 14.63
N LYS A 572 12.23 29.29 15.39
CA LYS A 572 11.60 29.25 16.72
C LYS A 572 10.09 29.43 16.59
N GLN A 573 9.34 28.92 17.55
CA GLN A 573 7.90 29.18 17.67
C GLN A 573 7.71 30.64 18.10
N ASP A 574 7.06 31.44 17.26
CA ASP A 574 6.89 32.89 17.45
C ASP A 574 5.96 33.20 18.65
N CYS A 575 6.54 33.31 19.85
CA CYS A 575 5.89 33.80 21.08
C CYS A 575 6.82 34.73 21.88
N GLU A 576 7.48 35.70 21.24
CA GLU A 576 7.85 36.98 21.88
C GLU A 576 8.34 38.01 20.86
N MET A 577 7.97 39.29 21.05
CA MET A 577 8.45 40.36 20.19
C MET A 577 9.94 40.65 20.41
N ARG A 578 10.67 40.90 19.30
CA ARG A 578 12.03 41.45 19.19
C ARG A 578 13.20 40.46 19.24
N SER A 579 13.50 39.89 18.06
CA SER A 579 14.89 39.67 17.63
C SER A 579 15.02 40.09 16.15
N MET A 580 15.93 41.01 15.85
CA MET A 580 16.28 41.36 14.45
C MET A 580 17.22 40.30 13.87
N GLN A 581 16.68 39.11 13.61
CA GLN A 581 17.35 38.06 12.84
C GLN A 581 16.46 37.73 11.66
N SER A 582 17.03 37.85 10.44
CA SER A 582 16.28 37.71 9.19
C SER A 582 15.63 36.34 9.13
N ALA A 583 14.29 36.27 9.17
CA ALA A 583 13.59 35.00 9.19
C ALA A 583 13.72 34.32 7.81
N THR A 584 14.44 33.20 7.78
CA THR A 584 14.74 32.37 6.59
C THR A 584 13.48 31.88 5.87
N VAL A 585 12.34 31.87 6.57
CA VAL A 585 11.00 31.48 6.08
C VAL A 585 9.96 32.47 6.62
N GLN A 586 9.08 32.97 5.75
CA GLN A 586 8.07 33.99 6.05
C GLN A 586 6.66 33.40 6.22
N SER A 587 6.25 32.49 5.34
CA SER A 587 4.92 31.89 5.34
C SER A 587 4.61 31.17 6.65
N SER A 588 3.50 31.55 7.28
CA SER A 588 3.05 30.95 8.53
C SER A 588 2.75 29.45 8.39
N LEU A 589 2.35 28.99 7.19
CA LEU A 589 2.15 27.58 6.89
C LEU A 589 3.49 26.84 6.84
N LEU A 590 4.48 27.37 6.11
CA LEU A 590 5.81 26.75 6.04
C LEU A 590 6.49 26.69 7.41
N LYS A 591 6.46 27.79 8.19
CA LYS A 591 6.94 27.81 9.58
C LYS A 591 6.33 26.69 10.42
N LYS A 592 4.99 26.54 10.40
CA LYS A 592 4.28 25.48 11.15
C LYS A 592 4.68 24.07 10.71
N LEU A 593 4.72 23.82 9.40
CA LEU A 593 5.08 22.49 8.86
C LEU A 593 6.52 22.13 9.21
N ILE A 594 7.47 23.06 9.04
CA ILE A 594 8.88 22.84 9.36
C ILE A 594 9.04 22.60 10.87
N PHE A 595 8.40 23.40 11.72
CA PHE A 595 8.47 23.27 13.18
C PHE A 595 8.04 21.88 13.67
N VAL A 596 6.93 21.34 13.14
CA VAL A 596 6.46 19.98 13.46
C VAL A 596 7.50 18.92 13.09
N VAL A 597 8.15 19.03 11.93
CA VAL A 597 9.20 18.08 11.49
C VAL A 597 10.51 18.24 12.29
N SER A 598 10.88 19.46 12.66
CA SER A 598 12.10 19.78 13.43
C SER A 598 11.94 19.65 14.95
N SER A 599 10.75 19.26 15.44
CA SER A 599 10.42 19.17 16.86
C SER A 599 11.45 18.31 17.62
N PRO A 600 11.97 18.77 18.78
CA PRO A 600 12.85 17.98 19.62
C PRO A 600 12.26 16.62 19.99
N ALA A 601 10.95 16.55 20.28
CA ALA A 601 10.26 15.30 20.56
C ALA A 601 10.40 14.28 19.41
N VAL A 602 10.25 14.71 18.15
CA VAL A 602 10.40 13.84 16.97
C VAL A 602 11.86 13.42 16.78
N VAL A 603 12.79 14.37 16.86
CA VAL A 603 14.22 14.16 16.59
C VAL A 603 14.88 13.30 17.67
N ASP A 604 14.63 13.59 18.95
CA ASP A 604 15.26 12.92 20.07
C ASP A 604 14.65 11.52 20.30
N ASN A 605 13.33 11.35 20.14
CA ASN A 605 12.73 10.02 20.18
C ASN A 605 13.20 9.14 19.01
N ALA A 606 13.33 9.68 17.79
CA ALA A 606 13.90 8.92 16.66
C ALA A 606 15.35 8.49 16.94
N ALA A 607 16.17 9.40 17.51
CA ALA A 607 17.54 9.08 17.90
C ALA A 607 17.61 8.01 19.00
N LYS A 608 16.76 8.11 20.03
CA LYS A 608 16.63 7.15 21.14
C LYS A 608 16.18 5.77 20.67
N LEU A 609 15.21 5.70 19.77
CA LEU A 609 14.74 4.44 19.19
C LEU A 609 15.82 3.79 18.31
N LEU A 610 16.59 4.59 17.56
CA LEU A 610 17.70 4.10 16.75
C LEU A 610 18.91 3.64 17.58
N SER A 611 19.18 4.21 18.75
CA SER A 611 20.30 3.80 19.60
C SER A 611 20.07 2.47 20.33
N ALA A 612 18.82 1.99 20.40
CA ALA A 612 18.49 0.64 20.87
C ALA A 612 18.76 -0.46 19.83
N LEU A 613 19.12 -0.11 18.59
CA LEU A 613 19.22 -1.04 17.46
C LEU A 613 20.63 -1.17 16.88
N ASN A 614 21.02 -2.41 16.60
CA ASN A 614 22.25 -2.78 15.91
C ASN A 614 22.00 -2.76 14.38
N LYS A 615 22.47 -1.71 13.73
CA LYS A 615 22.23 -1.46 12.30
C LYS A 615 22.93 -2.49 11.43
N GLU A 616 24.15 -2.87 11.80
CA GLU A 616 24.96 -3.85 11.10
C GLU A 616 24.31 -5.24 11.18
N GLY A 617 23.72 -5.61 12.32
CA GLY A 617 22.95 -6.85 12.50
C GLY A 617 21.72 -6.89 11.59
N ALA A 618 20.92 -5.83 11.59
CA ALA A 618 19.74 -5.70 10.72
C ALA A 618 20.10 -5.78 9.23
N VAL A 619 21.17 -5.10 8.77
CA VAL A 619 21.62 -5.13 7.37
C VAL A 619 22.16 -6.51 6.96
N ARG A 620 22.79 -7.27 7.87
CA ARG A 620 23.18 -8.67 7.63
C ARG A 620 21.99 -9.63 7.57
N GLY A 621 20.80 -9.21 8.02
CA GLY A 621 19.64 -10.08 8.21
C GLY A 621 19.80 -11.02 9.41
N ASP A 622 20.67 -10.68 10.36
CA ASP A 622 20.90 -11.46 11.58
C ASP A 622 19.80 -11.14 12.59
N LEU A 623 18.73 -11.93 12.57
CA LEU A 623 17.54 -11.67 13.38
C LEU A 623 17.81 -11.72 14.89
N LEU A 624 18.89 -12.37 15.34
CA LEU A 624 19.24 -12.53 16.76
C LEU A 624 20.12 -11.38 17.29
N ASP A 625 20.66 -10.55 16.39
CA ASP A 625 21.57 -9.43 16.68
C ASP A 625 20.94 -8.08 16.26
N ILE A 626 19.63 -7.93 16.44
CA ILE A 626 18.90 -6.68 16.13
C ILE A 626 18.92 -5.70 17.31
N LEU A 627 18.59 -6.16 18.52
CA LEU A 627 18.49 -5.33 19.72
C LEU A 627 19.85 -5.19 20.42
N VAL A 628 20.16 -3.99 20.91
CA VAL A 628 21.39 -3.69 21.66
C VAL A 628 21.16 -4.01 23.15
N THR A 629 21.88 -5.01 23.68
CA THR A 629 21.80 -5.46 25.08
C THR A 629 22.76 -4.76 26.03
N SER A 630 23.45 -3.69 25.59
CA SER A 630 24.33 -2.89 26.46
C SER A 630 23.60 -1.73 27.17
N SER A 631 22.30 -1.58 26.94
CA SER A 631 21.40 -0.77 27.76
C SER A 631 20.49 -1.75 28.50
N ASP A 632 20.24 -1.53 29.79
CA ASP A 632 19.54 -2.46 30.69
C ASP A 632 18.04 -2.68 30.38
N GLN A 633 17.60 -2.30 29.17
CA GLN A 633 16.23 -2.42 28.65
C GLN A 633 15.82 -3.87 28.34
N PHE A 634 16.77 -4.78 28.13
CA PHE A 634 16.49 -6.17 27.70
C PHE A 634 17.30 -7.22 28.49
N PRO A 635 17.08 -7.38 29.80
CA PRO A 635 17.87 -8.28 30.65
C PRO A 635 17.75 -9.75 30.23
N GLU A 636 16.53 -10.26 29.99
CA GLU A 636 16.31 -11.66 29.57
C GLU A 636 17.02 -12.00 28.25
N LEU A 637 17.09 -11.02 27.33
CA LEU A 637 17.80 -11.17 26.06
C LEU A 637 19.32 -11.22 26.26
N ALA A 638 19.86 -10.42 27.18
CA ALA A 638 21.27 -10.47 27.56
C ALA A 638 21.63 -11.83 28.17
N ASP A 639 20.81 -12.34 29.09
CA ASP A 639 20.99 -13.66 29.72
C ASP A 639 20.91 -14.80 28.69
N ALA A 640 19.94 -14.77 27.78
CA ALA A 640 19.81 -15.76 26.72
C ALA A 640 21.01 -15.74 25.75
N ARG A 641 21.53 -14.55 25.40
CA ARG A 641 22.76 -14.43 24.61
C ARG A 641 23.97 -14.98 25.36
N GLN A 642 24.11 -14.66 26.64
CA GLN A 642 25.21 -15.14 27.47
C GLN A 642 25.19 -16.67 27.63
N ALA A 643 24.01 -17.28 27.79
CA ALA A 643 23.86 -18.73 27.84
C ALA A 643 24.36 -19.42 26.55
N VAL A 644 23.98 -18.90 25.38
CA VAL A 644 24.44 -19.39 24.07
C VAL A 644 25.96 -19.26 23.92
N LEU A 645 26.55 -18.13 24.36
CA LEU A 645 28.00 -17.94 24.34
C LEU A 645 28.73 -18.94 25.24
N VAL A 646 28.28 -19.15 26.49
CA VAL A 646 28.90 -20.09 27.43
C VAL A 646 28.86 -21.53 26.91
N ILE A 647 27.73 -21.97 26.34
CA ILE A 647 27.61 -23.32 25.76
C ILE A 647 28.55 -23.48 24.55
N LYS A 648 28.68 -22.43 23.72
CA LYS A 648 29.58 -22.43 22.57
C LYS A 648 31.06 -22.48 22.98
N GLU A 649 31.49 -21.70 23.97
CA GLU A 649 32.86 -21.75 24.51
C GLU A 649 33.19 -23.10 25.16
N LYS A 650 32.22 -23.71 25.85
CA LYS A 650 32.29 -25.08 26.41
C LYS A 650 32.45 -26.13 25.30
N LEU A 651 31.78 -25.97 24.16
CA LEU A 651 31.96 -26.81 22.96
C LEU A 651 33.34 -26.60 22.32
N ASP A 652 33.74 -25.37 22.03
CA ASP A 652 35.00 -25.04 21.36
C ASP A 652 36.21 -25.51 22.19
N SER A 653 36.20 -25.29 23.51
CA SER A 653 37.27 -25.72 24.42
C SER A 653 37.41 -27.25 24.53
N SER A 654 36.35 -28.02 24.24
CA SER A 654 36.35 -29.48 24.31
C SER A 654 37.34 -30.14 23.33
N ILE A 655 37.76 -29.46 22.25
CA ILE A 655 38.77 -29.94 21.29
C ILE A 655 40.06 -30.39 21.98
N SER A 656 40.42 -29.74 23.10
CA SER A 656 41.60 -30.05 23.90
C SER A 656 41.54 -31.44 24.55
N SER A 657 40.34 -31.94 24.85
CA SER A 657 40.11 -33.32 25.31
C SER A 657 40.32 -34.31 24.18
N PHE A 658 39.79 -34.02 22.98
CA PHE A 658 39.93 -34.89 21.81
C PHE A 658 41.37 -34.97 21.27
N ARG A 659 42.12 -33.86 21.29
CA ARG A 659 43.58 -33.85 21.03
C ARG A 659 44.35 -34.86 21.89
N LYS A 660 43.99 -34.97 23.18
CA LYS A 660 44.55 -35.96 24.11
C LYS A 660 44.06 -37.39 23.81
N LYS A 661 42.74 -37.60 23.66
CA LYS A 661 42.14 -38.92 23.38
C LYS A 661 42.63 -39.57 22.07
N LEU A 662 42.85 -38.76 21.03
CA LEU A 662 43.29 -39.24 19.70
C LEU A 662 44.81 -39.16 19.48
N ALA A 663 45.57 -38.57 20.40
CA ALA A 663 47.00 -38.27 20.26
C ALA A 663 47.39 -37.40 19.04
N ILE A 664 46.44 -36.65 18.47
CA ILE A 664 46.66 -35.72 17.34
C ILE A 664 46.78 -34.30 17.88
N ARG A 665 47.98 -33.70 17.79
CA ARG A 665 48.25 -32.35 18.33
C ARG A 665 47.52 -31.23 17.57
N ASN A 666 47.50 -31.32 16.24
CA ASN A 666 46.95 -30.28 15.36
C ASN A 666 45.48 -30.57 14.97
N LEU A 667 44.70 -31.13 15.89
CA LEU A 667 43.28 -31.40 15.65
C LEU A 667 42.46 -30.11 15.84
N GLU A 668 41.62 -29.76 14.88
CA GLU A 668 40.72 -28.62 14.91
C GLU A 668 39.31 -29.05 14.49
N PHE A 669 38.30 -28.32 14.93
CA PHE A 669 36.93 -28.53 14.47
C PHE A 669 36.76 -27.98 13.04
N LEU A 670 36.08 -28.74 12.20
CA LEU A 670 35.76 -28.35 10.83
C LEU A 670 34.27 -28.01 10.69
N GLN A 671 33.97 -27.11 9.75
CA GLN A 671 32.61 -26.83 9.33
C GLN A 671 32.44 -27.23 7.86
N VAL A 672 31.46 -28.08 7.56
CA VAL A 672 31.19 -28.56 6.19
C VAL A 672 29.69 -28.56 5.93
N SER A 673 29.26 -27.84 4.87
CA SER A 673 27.84 -27.73 4.47
C SER A 673 26.92 -27.28 5.61
N GLY A 674 27.38 -26.35 6.44
CA GLY A 674 26.64 -25.81 7.59
C GLY A 674 26.82 -26.58 8.90
N ILE A 675 27.20 -27.86 8.86
CA ILE A 675 27.44 -28.67 10.06
C ILE A 675 28.78 -28.26 10.68
N THR A 676 28.78 -27.87 11.95
CA THR A 676 29.93 -27.42 12.75
C THR A 676 30.49 -28.54 13.64
N HIS A 677 31.64 -28.30 14.28
CA HIS A 677 32.26 -29.22 15.27
C HIS A 677 32.59 -30.63 14.74
N LEU A 678 32.82 -30.76 13.43
CA LEU A 678 33.20 -32.02 12.80
C LEU A 678 34.65 -32.38 13.12
N ILE A 679 34.87 -33.61 13.58
CA ILE A 679 36.22 -34.19 13.70
C ILE A 679 36.48 -35.03 12.45
N GLU A 680 37.40 -34.59 11.59
CA GLU A 680 37.80 -35.30 10.38
C GLU A 680 39.04 -36.18 10.64
N LEU A 681 38.95 -37.45 10.26
CA LEU A 681 40.00 -38.46 10.43
C LEU A 681 40.21 -39.26 9.13
N PRO A 682 41.40 -39.82 8.87
CA PRO A 682 41.60 -40.75 7.76
C PRO A 682 40.77 -42.03 7.96
N VAL A 683 40.49 -42.74 6.86
CA VAL A 683 39.63 -43.95 6.87
C VAL A 683 40.12 -45.02 7.85
N ASP A 684 41.44 -45.15 8.00
CA ASP A 684 42.09 -46.18 8.82
C ASP A 684 42.25 -45.77 10.31
N ALA A 685 41.74 -44.61 10.72
CA ALA A 685 41.83 -44.14 12.10
C ALA A 685 40.98 -45.01 13.05
N LYS A 686 41.55 -45.38 14.21
CA LYS A 686 40.79 -46.03 15.28
C LYS A 686 39.95 -45.01 16.03
N VAL A 687 38.64 -45.21 16.04
CA VAL A 687 37.64 -44.31 16.66
C VAL A 687 36.79 -45.11 17.64
N PRO A 688 36.37 -44.53 18.79
CA PRO A 688 35.44 -45.19 19.72
C PRO A 688 34.10 -45.56 19.06
N MET A 689 33.55 -46.72 19.43
CA MET A 689 32.28 -47.27 18.90
C MET A 689 31.07 -46.35 19.06
N ASN A 690 31.09 -45.44 20.03
CA ASN A 690 29.99 -44.53 20.36
C ASN A 690 30.02 -43.21 19.57
N TRP A 691 30.93 -43.03 18.60
CA TRP A 691 30.99 -41.84 17.77
C TRP A 691 30.06 -41.95 16.56
N VAL A 692 29.27 -40.91 16.31
CA VAL A 692 28.32 -40.87 15.19
C VAL A 692 29.05 -40.43 13.93
N LYS A 693 29.01 -41.26 12.88
CA LYS A 693 29.51 -40.90 11.55
C LYS A 693 28.53 -39.94 10.86
N VAL A 694 28.99 -38.73 10.55
CA VAL A 694 28.16 -37.69 9.93
C VAL A 694 28.29 -37.69 8.41
N ASN A 695 29.52 -37.79 7.89
CA ASN A 695 29.80 -37.77 6.46
C ASN A 695 31.13 -38.52 6.17
N SER A 696 31.34 -38.97 4.94
CA SER A 696 32.63 -39.53 4.51
C SER A 696 32.95 -39.18 3.05
N THR A 697 34.21 -38.83 2.80
CA THR A 697 34.80 -38.74 1.47
C THR A 697 35.55 -40.02 1.14
N LYS A 698 36.17 -40.10 -0.05
CA LYS A 698 37.06 -41.22 -0.43
C LYS A 698 38.35 -41.32 0.39
N LYS A 699 38.72 -40.28 1.16
CA LYS A 699 39.99 -40.22 1.92
C LYS A 699 39.80 -40.01 3.43
N THR A 700 38.64 -39.50 3.85
CA THR A 700 38.38 -39.07 5.22
C THR A 700 36.96 -39.40 5.67
N ILE A 701 36.79 -39.62 6.96
CA ILE A 701 35.49 -39.79 7.62
C ILE A 701 35.35 -38.70 8.68
N ARG A 702 34.15 -38.13 8.79
CA ARG A 702 33.82 -37.06 9.75
C ARG A 702 32.85 -37.58 10.79
N TYR A 703 33.18 -37.33 12.05
CA TYR A 703 32.45 -37.86 13.20
C TYR A 703 32.03 -36.75 14.16
N HIS A 704 30.94 -36.98 14.89
CA HIS A 704 30.62 -36.30 16.14
C HIS A 704 30.75 -37.29 17.31
N PRO A 705 31.63 -37.03 18.27
CA PRO A 705 31.62 -37.70 19.58
C PRO A 705 30.26 -37.48 20.28
N PRO A 706 29.80 -38.40 21.15
CA PRO A 706 28.52 -38.24 21.85
C PRO A 706 28.49 -37.00 22.74
N GLU A 707 29.62 -36.58 23.31
CA GLU A 707 29.72 -35.33 24.08
C GLU A 707 29.47 -34.09 23.20
N ILE A 708 29.89 -34.13 21.92
CA ILE A 708 29.64 -33.06 20.94
C ILE A 708 28.19 -33.11 20.46
N VAL A 709 27.62 -34.31 20.23
CA VAL A 709 26.20 -34.43 19.86
C VAL A 709 25.30 -33.81 20.94
N ALA A 710 25.54 -34.15 22.22
CA ALA A 710 24.78 -33.60 23.34
C ALA A 710 24.96 -32.07 23.48
N GLY A 711 26.20 -31.57 23.39
CA GLY A 711 26.45 -30.12 23.47
C GLY A 711 25.90 -29.33 22.28
N LEU A 712 25.86 -29.92 21.07
CA LEU A 712 25.21 -29.31 19.91
C LEU A 712 23.68 -29.26 20.04
N ASP A 713 23.07 -30.25 20.69
CA ASP A 713 21.62 -30.27 20.98
C ASP A 713 21.27 -29.24 22.08
N GLU A 714 22.11 -29.15 23.13
CA GLU A 714 22.07 -28.09 24.16
C GLU A 714 22.20 -26.69 23.53
N LEU A 715 23.15 -26.50 22.61
CA LEU A 715 23.34 -25.25 21.88
C LEU A 715 22.16 -24.92 20.96
N ALA A 716 21.58 -25.91 20.28
CA ALA A 716 20.43 -25.72 19.39
C ALA A 716 19.19 -25.29 20.19
N LEU A 717 18.94 -25.92 21.34
CA LEU A 717 17.86 -25.53 22.25
C LEU A 717 18.08 -24.11 22.82
N ALA A 718 19.30 -23.78 23.26
CA ALA A 718 19.61 -22.44 23.77
C ALA A 718 19.50 -21.35 22.69
N THR A 719 19.90 -21.65 21.45
CA THR A 719 19.76 -20.74 20.30
C THR A 719 18.29 -20.50 19.95
N GLU A 720 17.44 -21.53 20.06
CA GLU A 720 16.00 -21.38 19.86
C GLU A 720 15.34 -20.59 21.00
N HIS A 721 15.72 -20.82 22.24
CA HIS A 721 15.26 -20.02 23.38
C HIS A 721 15.63 -18.54 23.19
N LEU A 722 16.86 -18.26 22.76
CA LEU A 722 17.29 -16.91 22.36
C LEU A 722 16.42 -16.35 21.23
N ALA A 723 16.05 -17.14 20.22
CA ALA A 723 15.17 -16.69 19.14
C ALA A 723 13.75 -16.31 19.63
N ILE A 724 13.20 -17.05 20.59
CA ILE A 724 11.91 -16.75 21.24
C ILE A 724 12.00 -15.45 22.05
N VAL A 725 12.96 -15.35 22.97
CA VAL A 725 13.16 -14.16 23.83
C VAL A 725 13.43 -12.92 22.97
N ASN A 726 14.23 -13.04 21.91
CA ASN A 726 14.50 -11.95 20.98
C ASN A 726 13.26 -11.53 20.18
N ARG A 727 12.39 -12.47 19.76
CA ARG A 727 11.10 -12.11 19.14
C ARG A 727 10.20 -11.37 20.13
N ALA A 728 10.02 -11.89 21.34
CA ALA A 728 9.21 -11.23 22.37
C ALA A 728 9.74 -9.82 22.71
N SER A 729 11.07 -9.68 22.82
CA SER A 729 11.74 -8.39 23.04
C SER A 729 11.54 -7.42 21.86
N TRP A 730 11.55 -7.91 20.62
CA TRP A 730 11.27 -7.11 19.43
C TRP A 730 9.81 -6.67 19.37
N ASP A 731 8.88 -7.57 19.66
CA ASP A 731 7.44 -7.28 19.66
C ASP A 731 7.09 -6.25 20.76
N SER A 732 7.73 -6.34 21.94
CA SER A 732 7.64 -5.34 23.03
C SER A 732 8.31 -4.01 22.67
N PHE A 733 9.46 -4.03 21.97
CA PHE A 733 10.08 -2.81 21.45
C PHE A 733 9.16 -2.07 20.46
N LEU A 734 8.51 -2.80 19.54
CA LEU A 734 7.50 -2.25 18.62
C LEU A 734 6.23 -1.79 19.34
N GLU A 735 5.79 -2.48 20.40
CA GLU A 735 4.72 -1.99 21.28
C GLU A 735 5.06 -0.64 21.90
N SER A 736 6.30 -0.49 22.39
CA SER A 736 6.80 0.74 23.02
C SER A 736 6.88 1.95 22.07
N PHE A 737 6.80 1.73 20.75
CA PHE A 737 6.69 2.79 19.74
C PHE A 737 5.33 3.49 19.76
N SER A 738 4.26 2.80 20.22
CA SER A 738 2.87 3.26 20.08
C SER A 738 2.61 4.63 20.70
N ARG A 739 3.32 4.98 21.78
CA ARG A 739 3.26 6.30 22.45
C ARG A 739 3.84 7.46 21.64
N TYR A 740 4.66 7.18 20.63
CA TYR A 740 5.29 8.18 19.75
C TYR A 740 4.60 8.29 18.38
N TYR A 741 3.62 7.40 18.09
CA TYR A 741 3.04 7.28 16.76
C TYR A 741 2.37 8.57 16.27
N THR A 742 1.69 9.31 17.15
CA THR A 742 1.03 10.59 16.82
C THR A 742 2.02 11.63 16.31
N ASP A 743 3.15 11.77 16.98
CA ASP A 743 4.17 12.78 16.68
C ASP A 743 4.87 12.45 15.36
N PHE A 744 5.22 11.17 15.16
CA PHE A 744 5.76 10.69 13.90
C PHE A 744 4.75 10.79 12.75
N LYS A 745 3.47 10.54 12.99
CA LYS A 745 2.40 10.72 11.99
C LYS A 745 2.27 12.19 11.59
N ALA A 746 2.26 13.11 12.56
CA ALA A 746 2.22 14.55 12.31
C ALA A 746 3.45 15.04 11.52
N ALA A 747 4.66 14.57 11.87
CA ALA A 747 5.88 14.88 11.12
C ALA A 747 5.84 14.36 9.66
N VAL A 748 5.38 13.13 9.44
CA VAL A 748 5.25 12.57 8.08
C VAL A 748 4.15 13.29 7.28
N GLN A 749 3.02 13.65 7.90
CA GLN A 749 2.00 14.48 7.26
C GLN A 749 2.51 15.88 6.89
N ALA A 750 3.36 16.48 7.74
CA ALA A 750 3.98 17.76 7.45
C ALA A 750 4.99 17.67 6.30
N LEU A 751 5.80 16.60 6.24
CA LEU A 751 6.67 16.29 5.10
C LEU A 751 5.87 16.09 3.80
N ALA A 752 4.75 15.38 3.85
CA ALA A 752 3.86 15.20 2.72
C ALA A 752 3.32 16.55 2.20
N ALA A 753 2.92 17.45 3.11
CA ALA A 753 2.41 18.78 2.77
C ALA A 753 3.51 19.68 2.18
N LEU A 754 4.73 19.64 2.69
CA LEU A 754 5.89 20.34 2.12
C LEU A 754 6.20 19.87 0.69
N ASP A 755 6.11 18.57 0.41
CA ASP A 755 6.28 18.01 -0.93
C ASP A 755 5.15 18.44 -1.89
N CYS A 756 3.90 18.48 -1.41
CA CYS A 756 2.77 19.01 -2.18
C CYS A 756 2.96 20.50 -2.53
N LEU A 757 3.41 21.32 -1.57
CA LEU A 757 3.68 22.75 -1.79
C LEU A 757 4.86 22.95 -2.75
N HIS A 758 5.92 22.14 -2.64
CA HIS A 758 7.03 22.10 -3.60
C HIS A 758 6.55 21.72 -5.01
N SER A 759 5.65 20.74 -5.13
CA SER A 759 5.04 20.32 -6.40
C SER A 759 4.26 21.46 -7.06
N LEU A 760 3.42 22.16 -6.29
CA LEU A 760 2.63 23.30 -6.77
C LEU A 760 3.50 24.53 -7.10
N ALA A 761 4.58 24.77 -6.35
CA ALA A 761 5.58 25.80 -6.66
C ALA A 761 6.41 25.47 -7.91
N THR A 762 6.64 24.19 -8.18
CA THR A 762 7.26 23.74 -9.44
C THR A 762 6.33 24.04 -10.61
N LEU A 763 5.02 23.75 -10.47
CA LEU A 763 4.01 24.00 -11.49
C LEU A 763 3.79 25.50 -11.76
N SER A 764 3.74 26.34 -10.71
CA SER A 764 3.44 27.77 -10.83
C SER A 764 4.50 28.57 -11.57
N ARG A 765 5.74 28.06 -11.68
CA ARG A 765 6.83 28.65 -12.48
C ARG A 765 6.64 28.52 -13.99
N ASN A 766 5.65 27.74 -14.45
CA ASN A 766 5.35 27.64 -15.87
C ASN A 766 4.84 28.97 -16.45
N LYS A 767 5.20 29.25 -17.71
CA LYS A 767 4.86 30.52 -18.37
C LYS A 767 3.35 30.81 -18.32
N LYS A 768 2.99 32.03 -17.91
CA LYS A 768 1.60 32.55 -17.81
C LYS A 768 0.70 31.78 -16.83
N TYR A 769 1.26 31.29 -15.72
CA TYR A 769 0.47 31.03 -14.51
C TYR A 769 0.35 32.34 -13.70
N ALA A 770 -0.72 32.48 -12.92
CA ALA A 770 -1.00 33.66 -12.11
C ALA A 770 -1.60 33.24 -10.76
N CYS A 771 -1.34 34.00 -9.70
CA CYS A 771 -1.98 33.80 -8.41
C CYS A 771 -3.46 34.22 -8.50
N PRO A 772 -4.43 33.39 -8.09
CA PRO A 772 -5.84 33.74 -8.14
C PRO A 772 -6.17 34.80 -7.07
N VAL A 773 -7.00 35.78 -7.45
CA VAL A 773 -7.53 36.79 -6.54
C VAL A 773 -8.95 36.39 -6.14
N PHE A 774 -9.23 36.39 -4.83
CA PHE A 774 -10.56 36.11 -4.29
C PHE A 774 -11.28 37.41 -3.96
N VAL A 775 -12.51 37.55 -4.48
CA VAL A 775 -13.49 38.57 -4.09
C VAL A 775 -13.76 38.51 -2.59
N ASP A 776 -14.23 39.61 -2.01
CA ASP A 776 -14.60 39.64 -0.60
C ASP A 776 -15.95 38.97 -0.35
N ASP A 777 -16.18 38.44 0.86
CA ASP A 777 -17.39 37.68 1.21
C ASP A 777 -18.69 38.52 1.10
N CYS A 778 -18.56 39.84 1.01
CA CYS A 778 -19.64 40.80 0.80
C CYS A 778 -19.99 41.02 -0.70
N GLU A 779 -19.13 40.59 -1.62
CA GLU A 779 -19.27 40.77 -3.07
C GLU A 779 -20.06 39.62 -3.70
N PRO A 780 -20.70 39.83 -4.87
CA PRO A 780 -21.37 38.74 -5.58
C PRO A 780 -20.39 37.66 -6.03
N VAL A 781 -20.84 36.40 -6.05
CA VAL A 781 -20.03 35.28 -6.55
C VAL A 781 -19.74 35.49 -8.04
N GLU A 782 -18.48 35.78 -8.37
CA GLU A 782 -17.96 35.99 -9.72
C GLU A 782 -16.87 34.95 -10.05
N ILE A 783 -16.85 34.46 -11.29
CA ILE A 783 -15.71 33.74 -11.87
C ILE A 783 -15.22 34.55 -13.07
N ASN A 784 -14.02 35.10 -12.97
CA ASN A 784 -13.39 35.96 -13.97
C ASN A 784 -12.04 35.36 -14.39
N ILE A 785 -11.99 34.81 -15.61
CA ILE A 785 -10.81 34.16 -16.16
C ILE A 785 -10.43 34.89 -17.45
N GLN A 786 -9.29 35.58 -17.40
CA GLN A 786 -8.70 36.25 -18.56
C GLN A 786 -7.63 35.38 -19.19
N SER A 787 -7.68 35.19 -20.52
CA SER A 787 -6.70 34.38 -21.25
C SER A 787 -6.55 32.94 -20.71
N GLY A 788 -7.66 32.34 -20.29
CA GLY A 788 -7.70 30.99 -19.71
C GLY A 788 -7.19 29.93 -20.68
N ARG A 789 -6.52 28.91 -20.14
CA ARG A 789 -5.99 27.74 -20.89
C ARG A 789 -6.44 26.46 -20.21
N HIS A 790 -6.73 25.41 -20.99
CA HIS A 790 -7.01 24.09 -20.43
C HIS A 790 -5.73 23.50 -19.81
N PRO A 791 -5.70 23.15 -18.49
CA PRO A 791 -4.46 22.83 -17.78
C PRO A 791 -3.60 21.77 -18.49
N VAL A 792 -4.21 20.62 -18.82
CA VAL A 792 -3.55 19.48 -19.46
C VAL A 792 -3.00 19.83 -20.85
N CYS A 793 -3.75 20.60 -21.65
CA CYS A 793 -3.38 20.85 -23.05
C CYS A 793 -2.16 21.77 -23.18
N THR A 794 -1.79 22.52 -22.14
CA THR A 794 -0.64 23.43 -22.19
C THR A 794 0.72 22.73 -22.29
N CYS A 795 0.81 21.45 -21.93
CA CYS A 795 2.04 20.66 -22.05
C CYS A 795 2.30 20.10 -23.46
N PHE A 796 1.28 19.97 -24.32
CA PHE A 796 1.42 19.42 -25.68
C PHE A 796 1.83 20.49 -26.71
N HIS A 797 2.96 21.15 -26.44
CA HIS A 797 3.44 22.32 -27.19
C HIS A 797 4.12 21.97 -28.52
N PHE A 798 3.43 21.31 -29.48
CA PHE A 798 4.02 21.13 -30.83
C PHE A 798 3.10 21.12 -32.06
N LEU A 799 1.75 21.12 -31.97
CA LEU A 799 0.94 20.95 -33.20
C LEU A 799 -0.30 21.82 -33.42
N PHE A 800 -0.85 22.54 -32.43
CA PHE A 800 -2.01 23.43 -32.66
C PHE A 800 -1.94 24.75 -31.91
N SER A 801 -2.30 25.83 -32.59
CA SER A 801 -2.53 27.15 -31.97
C SER A 801 -3.88 27.12 -31.24
N PHE A 802 -3.84 27.06 -29.91
CA PHE A 802 -5.05 27.05 -29.08
C PHE A 802 -5.54 28.48 -28.80
N PHE A 803 -6.80 28.74 -29.13
CA PHE A 803 -7.44 30.03 -28.85
C PHE A 803 -7.48 30.33 -27.35
N LEU A 804 -7.11 31.56 -26.99
CA LEU A 804 -7.25 32.09 -25.63
C LEU A 804 -8.71 32.51 -25.40
N CYS A 805 -9.32 32.06 -24.30
CA CYS A 805 -10.69 32.42 -23.95
C CYS A 805 -10.75 33.47 -22.84
N LEU A 806 -11.74 34.37 -22.96
CA LEU A 806 -12.24 35.23 -21.89
C LEU A 806 -13.52 34.58 -21.34
N PHE A 807 -13.58 34.35 -20.03
CA PHE A 807 -14.76 33.80 -19.36
C PHE A 807 -15.11 34.67 -18.15
N LYS A 808 -16.33 35.21 -18.12
CA LYS A 808 -16.87 35.97 -16.99
C LYS A 808 -18.29 35.51 -16.69
N MET A 809 -18.53 35.07 -15.46
CA MET A 809 -19.87 34.80 -14.91
C MET A 809 -20.09 35.62 -13.64
N GLU A 810 -21.19 36.37 -13.59
CA GLU A 810 -21.69 37.11 -12.43
C GLU A 810 -23.01 36.48 -11.96
N MET A 811 -23.17 36.18 -10.66
CA MET A 811 -24.45 35.76 -10.09
C MET A 811 -25.05 36.83 -9.17
N TYR A 812 -26.16 37.43 -9.61
CA TYR A 812 -26.92 38.38 -8.80
C TYR A 812 -27.97 37.69 -7.92
N ARG A 813 -27.95 37.96 -6.62
CA ARG A 813 -28.93 37.47 -5.64
C ARG A 813 -30.01 38.53 -5.39
N SER A 814 -31.01 38.62 -6.28
CA SER A 814 -32.17 39.50 -6.06
C SER A 814 -33.14 38.93 -5.02
N PHE A 815 -33.52 39.76 -4.06
CA PHE A 815 -34.65 39.49 -3.17
C PHE A 815 -35.98 39.61 -3.93
N CYS A 816 -36.99 38.85 -3.47
CA CYS A 816 -38.39 38.81 -3.93
C CYS A 816 -38.73 38.07 -5.25
N PHE A 817 -39.65 37.12 -5.07
CA PHE A 817 -40.51 36.40 -6.04
C PHE A 817 -39.92 35.40 -7.06
N GLN A 818 -40.31 34.14 -6.82
CA GLN A 818 -40.46 32.98 -7.71
C GLN A 818 -39.77 32.94 -9.10
N ARG A 819 -38.98 31.88 -9.29
CA ARG A 819 -38.69 31.19 -10.57
C ARG A 819 -38.32 32.10 -11.76
N TYR A 820 -37.03 32.39 -11.92
CA TYR A 820 -36.30 32.19 -13.20
C TYR A 820 -34.80 32.44 -13.00
N TRP A 821 -33.97 31.41 -13.17
CA TRP A 821 -32.52 31.60 -13.34
C TRP A 821 -32.25 32.09 -14.76
N ARG A 822 -31.76 33.33 -14.93
CA ARG A 822 -31.25 33.83 -16.22
C ARG A 822 -29.73 33.88 -16.17
N LEU A 823 -29.06 32.91 -16.80
CA LEU A 823 -27.64 33.05 -17.15
C LEU A 823 -27.50 34.12 -18.24
N TYR A 824 -26.73 35.18 -17.97
CA TYR A 824 -26.26 36.11 -18.99
C TYR A 824 -24.88 35.66 -19.49
N TYR A 825 -24.83 35.05 -20.67
CA TYR A 825 -23.58 34.82 -21.38
C TYR A 825 -23.18 36.09 -22.15
N LYS A 826 -22.04 36.69 -21.79
CA LYS A 826 -21.50 37.88 -22.48
C LYS A 826 -20.10 37.59 -23.04
N ILE A 827 -20.06 36.95 -24.21
CA ILE A 827 -18.83 36.81 -24.99
C ILE A 827 -18.58 38.13 -25.73
N THR A 828 -17.71 38.97 -25.17
CA THR A 828 -17.41 40.29 -25.72
C THR A 828 -16.43 40.18 -26.89
N LEU A 829 -16.95 40.14 -28.11
CA LEU A 829 -16.17 40.39 -29.33
C LEU A 829 -16.05 41.91 -29.57
N SER A 830 -14.94 42.33 -30.19
CA SER A 830 -14.71 43.73 -30.56
C SER A 830 -15.84 44.31 -31.43
N GLN A 831 -16.14 45.60 -31.29
CA GLN A 831 -17.22 46.27 -32.04
C GLN A 831 -17.07 46.10 -33.56
N THR A 832 -15.83 46.07 -34.07
CA THR A 832 -15.53 45.83 -35.49
C THR A 832 -16.10 44.49 -36.00
N THR A 833 -16.11 43.46 -35.15
CA THR A 833 -16.59 42.12 -35.50
C THR A 833 -18.12 42.02 -35.54
N GLN A 834 -18.84 42.83 -34.73
CA GLN A 834 -20.31 42.84 -34.72
C GLN A 834 -20.92 43.41 -36.01
N VAL A 835 -20.28 44.42 -36.62
CA VAL A 835 -20.81 45.09 -37.82
C VAL A 835 -20.77 44.16 -39.05
N CYS A 836 -19.75 43.30 -39.16
CA CYS A 836 -19.61 42.38 -40.29
C CYS A 836 -20.62 41.21 -40.27
N MET A 837 -21.08 40.77 -39.08
CA MET A 837 -22.04 39.65 -38.99
C MET A 837 -23.48 40.02 -39.36
N GLN A 838 -23.90 41.29 -39.25
CA GLN A 838 -25.27 41.71 -39.59
C GLN A 838 -25.55 41.81 -41.09
N LYS A 839 -24.53 41.76 -41.96
CA LYS A 839 -24.68 41.86 -43.41
C LYS A 839 -23.98 40.68 -44.07
N GLY A 840 -24.69 39.56 -44.19
CA GLY A 840 -24.19 38.30 -44.76
C GLY A 840 -23.77 38.42 -46.22
N ASN A 841 -22.58 38.96 -46.47
CA ASN A 841 -22.07 39.28 -47.79
C ASN A 841 -20.55 39.05 -47.84
N ILE A 842 -20.16 37.81 -48.09
CA ILE A 842 -18.77 37.31 -48.02
C ILE A 842 -17.84 37.99 -49.06
N ALA A 843 -18.41 38.60 -50.10
CA ALA A 843 -17.68 39.21 -51.22
C ALA A 843 -17.05 40.60 -50.95
N LYS A 844 -17.06 41.11 -49.71
CA LYS A 844 -16.44 42.40 -49.32
C LYS A 844 -15.62 42.34 -48.03
N LEU A 845 -14.77 41.32 -47.91
CA LEU A 845 -13.69 41.33 -46.93
C LEU A 845 -12.56 42.26 -47.41
N SER A 846 -12.12 43.19 -46.57
CA SER A 846 -11.02 44.11 -46.87
C SER A 846 -9.73 43.36 -47.26
N PRO A 847 -8.91 43.86 -48.20
CA PRO A 847 -7.57 43.33 -48.41
C PRO A 847 -6.70 43.35 -47.14
N ASP A 848 -6.98 44.25 -46.19
CA ASP A 848 -6.19 44.47 -44.97
C ASP A 848 -6.44 43.47 -43.83
N LEU A 849 -7.43 42.56 -43.96
CA LEU A 849 -7.68 41.54 -42.95
C LEU A 849 -6.53 40.52 -42.90
N THR A 850 -6.02 40.25 -41.70
CA THR A 850 -4.97 39.25 -41.50
C THR A 850 -5.48 37.84 -41.80
N TRP A 851 -4.56 36.90 -42.02
CA TRP A 851 -4.92 35.50 -42.27
C TRP A 851 -5.69 34.88 -41.08
N GLU A 852 -5.42 35.35 -39.86
CA GLU A 852 -6.05 34.91 -38.61
C GLU A 852 -7.54 35.33 -38.57
N GLU A 853 -7.85 36.55 -38.98
CA GLU A 853 -9.22 37.06 -39.02
C GLU A 853 -10.07 36.32 -40.08
N ARG A 854 -9.46 35.93 -41.20
CA ARG A 854 -10.13 35.11 -42.24
C ARG A 854 -10.40 33.67 -41.76
N ALA A 855 -9.53 33.11 -40.93
CA ALA A 855 -9.73 31.79 -40.32
C ALA A 855 -10.91 31.78 -39.33
N VAL A 856 -11.01 32.81 -38.47
CA VAL A 856 -12.11 32.94 -37.49
C VAL A 856 -13.50 33.05 -38.16
N ILE A 857 -13.58 33.71 -39.31
CA ILE A 857 -14.83 33.80 -40.09
C ILE A 857 -15.20 32.45 -40.71
N SER A 858 -14.21 31.65 -41.13
CA SER A 858 -14.44 30.36 -41.79
C SER A 858 -14.92 29.26 -40.84
N VAL A 859 -14.47 29.27 -39.58
CA VAL A 859 -14.83 28.26 -38.56
C VAL A 859 -16.24 28.46 -37.98
N LYS A 860 -16.90 29.61 -38.23
CA LYS A 860 -18.29 29.89 -37.81
C LYS A 860 -19.34 29.69 -38.91
N LEU A 861 -18.94 29.21 -40.08
CA LEU A 861 -19.82 28.87 -41.21
C LEU A 861 -19.91 27.35 -41.47
N LEU A 862 -19.32 26.55 -40.57
CA LEU A 862 -19.47 25.10 -40.41
C LEU A 862 -20.10 24.83 -39.04
#